data_AF-R8BLP9-F1
#
_entry.id   AF-R8BLP9-F1
#
_cell.length_a   1.000
_cell.length_b   1.000
_cell.length_c   1.000
_cell.angle_alpha   90.00
_cell.angle_beta   90.00
_cell.angle_gamma   90.00
#
_symmetry.space_group_name_H-M   'P 1'
#
loop_
_entity.id
_entity.type
_entity.pdbx_description
1 polymer ?
#
loop_
_entity_poly.entity_id
_entity_poly.type
_entity_poly.pdbx_seq_one_letter_code
_entity_poly.pdbx_strand_id
1 'polypeptide(L)'
;MPAGDALHVATASEMVTKDKKTTALSEEHDIVLRTFRLLISDLCQQFGGGHPGGAIGMAAIGVALWKYVMRYAPHTPDYFNRDRFVLSNGHTCLFQYTFLHLTGYKAMTLDQLKSYHSDRVDALCPGHPEIEHEGIEVTTGPLGQGITNAVGLAMATKNLQATYNRPGFDVVSNHTWCMIGDACLQEGVALEAISFAGHLKLNNLTVIYDNNQITCDGSVDLTNTEDVNAKMRACGWDVIEIEDGCYDIEGIVHALEQAKKSQSKPTFINVKTVIGLGSAVAGKAEAHGAAFGENDVKNMKKANGFNPDEYFVVGEKVRTFFEDLPSRGEKFVAEWKDLVDRYVQQYPELGEEFRSRVRGEIPSHWKDLIPQSFPDGDTATRASSGLVFNPIAKEINSFLVGTADLSPSVNMIWKGKVDFQHPDLRTTCGINGSYAGRYIHYGIREHAMCAISNGLAAFNPGTFIPVTSSFFMFYLYAAPAVRMGALQHLQVIHAATHDSIADSEETAGAWEIAIGAKGTPSIISTSRHKVPQLKQTRRGSVAKGAYVVEEDEEAEITLIGVGAELSFALNVAKELKGQGVRARVISFPSWRLFDAQPVEYRRSILRRHKGIPAVVIEPYAPNGWESPALSIDSIMSQSWTHLVRFLAEEDGQIHLGQIDAKTYPDVGLALEKGEKVTANLIEGSVFDGVVTDKVLTIGQRPKLQAPLRIDEIPIIRCLGLNYRDHAKEANMAIPDVPVLFIKPRTAINGPAPAKINIPKISQDGSSDYEAELSIVISKSGRDIPKEKALEYVLGYTCSNDVSARTQQFKNSQWCFSKGFDGSCPIGPVLVAPSAISDPHSLGIKAILNGQTVQDSNTSEMIFDIATTISFLSQGTTLERGTIIMTGTGPGIGAMRNPKLSLNAEDDMRVEIEQIGTLINKVYWE
;
A
#
# COMPACT_ATOMS: atom_id res chain seq x y z
N MET A 1 -29.88 43.33 -28.33
CA MET A 1 -31.05 43.87 -27.60
C MET A 1 -32.01 44.44 -28.63
N PRO A 2 -33.34 44.30 -28.49
CA PRO A 2 -34.12 44.06 -27.27
C PRO A 2 -34.83 42.69 -27.27
N ALA A 3 -35.50 42.18 -26.23
CA ALA A 3 -35.42 42.31 -24.79
C ALA A 3 -36.34 41.21 -24.22
N GLY A 4 -35.87 40.46 -23.21
CA GLY A 4 -36.68 39.82 -22.18
C GLY A 4 -37.69 38.75 -22.57
N ASP A 5 -37.27 37.48 -22.51
CA ASP A 5 -38.09 36.42 -21.91
C ASP A 5 -37.20 35.70 -20.89
N ALA A 6 -37.48 35.93 -19.61
CA ALA A 6 -36.83 35.23 -18.52
C ALA A 6 -37.33 33.78 -18.55
N LEU A 7 -36.42 32.83 -18.77
CA LEU A 7 -36.67 31.40 -18.53
C LEU A 7 -37.02 31.24 -17.05
N HIS A 8 -38.29 30.96 -16.79
CA HIS A 8 -38.77 30.52 -15.49
C HIS A 8 -38.16 29.14 -15.23
N VAL A 9 -37.16 29.07 -14.36
CA VAL A 9 -36.68 27.80 -13.80
C VAL A 9 -37.80 27.30 -12.88
N ALA A 10 -38.46 26.22 -13.29
CA ALA A 10 -39.46 25.56 -12.46
C ALA A 10 -38.80 25.04 -11.18
N THR A 11 -39.42 25.30 -10.04
CA THR A 11 -38.96 24.79 -8.75
C THR A 11 -39.25 23.29 -8.66
N ALA A 12 -38.40 22.53 -7.96
CA ALA A 12 -38.50 21.06 -7.85
C ALA A 12 -39.86 20.52 -7.35
N SER A 13 -40.73 21.37 -6.79
CA SER A 13 -42.10 21.00 -6.40
C SER A 13 -43.11 20.94 -7.54
N GLU A 14 -42.81 21.47 -8.74
CA GLU A 14 -43.78 21.55 -9.85
C GLU A 14 -43.61 20.46 -10.92
N MET A 15 -42.57 19.63 -10.86
CA MET A 15 -42.36 18.51 -11.80
C MET A 15 -43.10 17.22 -11.42
N VAL A 16 -43.80 17.19 -10.28
CA VAL A 16 -44.62 16.05 -9.86
C VAL A 16 -46.10 16.40 -10.04
N THR A 17 -46.57 16.55 -11.28
CA THR A 17 -47.99 16.34 -11.66
C THR A 17 -48.18 16.63 -13.14
N LYS A 18 -48.11 15.59 -13.99
CA LYS A 18 -48.98 15.43 -15.17
C LYS A 18 -48.83 14.05 -15.81
N ASP A 19 -49.80 13.19 -15.48
CA ASP A 19 -50.42 12.18 -16.33
C ASP A 19 -49.54 11.36 -17.28
N LYS A 20 -48.79 10.41 -16.70
CA LYS A 20 -48.73 9.03 -17.21
C LYS A 20 -49.03 8.12 -16.04
N LYS A 21 -49.92 7.14 -16.23
CA LYS A 21 -50.27 6.14 -15.21
C LYS A 21 -48.99 5.46 -14.71
N THR A 22 -48.49 5.87 -13.55
CA THR A 22 -47.58 5.07 -12.75
C THR A 22 -48.32 3.79 -12.41
N THR A 23 -47.77 2.64 -12.80
CA THR A 23 -48.16 1.36 -12.22
C THR A 23 -48.02 1.52 -10.71
N ALA A 24 -49.12 1.40 -9.97
CA ALA A 24 -49.07 1.53 -8.52
C ALA A 24 -48.11 0.47 -7.97
N LEU A 25 -47.10 0.90 -7.20
CA LEU A 25 -46.17 -0.01 -6.53
C LEU A 25 -46.94 -1.07 -5.76
N SER A 26 -46.50 -2.33 -5.89
CA SER A 26 -47.01 -3.38 -5.00
C SER A 26 -46.66 -3.06 -3.54
N GLU A 27 -47.47 -3.54 -2.59
CA GLU A 27 -47.18 -3.33 -1.16
C GLU A 27 -45.80 -3.86 -0.76
N GLU A 28 -45.34 -4.94 -1.40
CA GLU A 28 -44.02 -5.54 -1.19
C GLU A 28 -42.89 -4.65 -1.72
N HIS A 29 -43.04 -4.11 -2.93
CA HIS A 29 -42.06 -3.17 -3.48
C HIS A 29 -41.96 -1.90 -2.65
N ASP A 30 -43.09 -1.34 -2.24
CA ASP A 30 -43.12 -0.10 -1.44
C ASP A 30 -42.35 -0.28 -0.12
N ILE A 31 -42.63 -1.34 0.66
CA ILE A 31 -41.94 -1.56 1.93
C ILE A 31 -40.45 -1.85 1.74
N VAL A 32 -40.06 -2.58 0.68
CA VAL A 32 -38.64 -2.85 0.37
C VAL A 32 -37.90 -1.56 0.04
N LEU A 33 -38.45 -0.71 -0.84
CA LEU A 33 -37.81 0.56 -1.19
C LEU A 33 -37.67 1.47 0.03
N ARG A 34 -38.70 1.58 0.86
CA ARG A 34 -38.66 2.41 2.09
C ARG A 34 -37.63 1.89 3.09
N THR A 35 -37.62 0.58 3.36
CA THR A 35 -36.63 -0.05 4.25
C THR A 35 -35.20 0.14 3.73
N PHE A 36 -34.96 -0.10 2.44
CA PHE A 36 -33.63 0.02 1.84
C PHE A 36 -33.07 1.44 1.98
N ARG A 37 -33.88 2.45 1.64
CA ARG A 37 -33.47 3.87 1.72
C ARG A 37 -33.15 4.29 3.15
N LEU A 38 -34.01 3.91 4.11
CA LEU A 38 -33.80 4.25 5.51
C LEU A 38 -32.61 3.51 6.14
N LEU A 39 -32.37 2.25 5.75
CA LEU A 39 -31.21 1.49 6.20
C LEU A 39 -29.90 2.17 5.75
N ILE A 40 -29.81 2.61 4.50
CA ILE A 40 -28.64 3.35 4.01
C ILE A 40 -28.46 4.67 4.76
N SER A 41 -29.55 5.41 4.99
CA SER A 41 -29.50 6.64 5.77
C SER A 41 -28.94 6.40 7.18
N ASP A 42 -29.37 5.33 7.86
CA ASP A 42 -28.84 4.94 9.17
C ASP A 42 -27.34 4.55 9.12
N LEU A 43 -26.95 3.75 8.12
CA LEU A 43 -25.56 3.29 7.93
C LEU A 43 -24.58 4.44 7.68
N CYS A 44 -24.98 5.48 6.93
CA CYS A 44 -24.16 6.68 6.79
C CYS A 44 -24.18 7.53 8.07
N GLN A 45 -25.33 7.65 8.73
CA GLN A 45 -25.49 8.51 9.90
C GLN A 45 -24.67 8.04 11.11
N GLN A 46 -24.50 6.73 11.28
CA GLN A 46 -23.85 6.15 12.47
C GLN A 46 -22.39 6.62 12.68
N PHE A 47 -21.67 6.97 11.60
CA PHE A 47 -20.31 7.53 11.64
C PHE A 47 -20.22 8.94 11.04
N GLY A 48 -21.37 9.58 10.78
CA GLY A 48 -21.43 10.95 10.26
C GLY A 48 -20.83 11.14 8.86
N GLY A 49 -20.76 10.10 8.03
CA GLY A 49 -20.13 10.17 6.70
C GLY A 49 -20.56 9.04 5.76
N GLY A 50 -20.22 9.17 4.48
CA GLY A 50 -20.60 8.22 3.43
C GLY A 50 -21.42 8.86 2.31
N HIS A 51 -21.87 8.06 1.35
CA HIS A 51 -22.54 8.55 0.14
C HIS A 51 -23.98 8.00 0.03
N PRO A 52 -24.93 8.48 0.86
CA PRO A 52 -26.28 7.96 0.86
C PRO A 52 -27.07 8.35 -0.40
N GLY A 53 -26.78 9.52 -1.00
CA GLY A 53 -27.63 10.12 -2.04
C GLY A 53 -27.89 9.24 -3.25
N GLY A 54 -26.84 8.84 -3.97
CA GLY A 54 -26.97 7.99 -5.16
C GLY A 54 -27.48 6.59 -4.79
N ALA A 55 -26.98 6.04 -3.68
CA ALA A 55 -27.33 4.70 -3.24
C ALA A 55 -28.84 4.54 -2.96
N ILE A 56 -29.50 5.55 -2.36
CA ILE A 56 -30.95 5.53 -2.13
C ILE A 56 -31.80 5.84 -3.38
N GLY A 57 -31.27 6.67 -4.30
CA GLY A 57 -31.91 6.98 -5.57
C GLY A 57 -32.04 5.74 -6.46
N MET A 58 -31.01 4.89 -6.47
CA MET A 58 -30.93 3.68 -7.29
C MET A 58 -31.72 2.47 -6.73
N ALA A 59 -32.43 2.58 -5.61
CA ALA A 59 -33.04 1.44 -4.93
C ALA A 59 -33.95 0.57 -5.82
N ALA A 60 -34.79 1.18 -6.67
CA ALA A 60 -35.65 0.44 -7.60
C ALA A 60 -34.87 -0.30 -8.69
N ILE A 61 -33.75 0.26 -9.15
CA ILE A 61 -32.84 -0.41 -10.09
C ILE A 61 -32.26 -1.68 -9.46
N GLY A 62 -31.82 -1.59 -8.20
CA GLY A 62 -31.27 -2.75 -7.50
C GLY A 62 -32.30 -3.83 -7.24
N VAL A 63 -33.55 -3.47 -6.87
CA VAL A 63 -34.64 -4.45 -6.78
C VAL A 63 -34.88 -5.12 -8.13
N ALA A 64 -35.01 -4.35 -9.21
CA ALA A 64 -35.20 -4.88 -10.56
C ALA A 64 -34.08 -5.87 -10.95
N LEU A 65 -32.82 -5.50 -10.69
CA LEU A 65 -31.66 -6.30 -11.08
C LEU A 65 -31.48 -7.56 -10.21
N TRP A 66 -31.34 -7.42 -8.89
CA TRP A 66 -31.02 -8.55 -8.00
C TRP A 66 -32.21 -9.48 -7.75
N LYS A 67 -33.42 -8.95 -7.61
CA LYS A 67 -34.59 -9.81 -7.35
C LYS A 67 -35.02 -10.55 -8.61
N TYR A 68 -35.01 -9.90 -9.77
CA TYR A 68 -35.72 -10.42 -10.94
C TYR A 68 -34.83 -10.89 -12.10
N VAL A 69 -33.76 -10.16 -12.47
CA VAL A 69 -33.11 -10.37 -13.78
C VAL A 69 -31.73 -11.05 -13.72
N MET A 70 -30.89 -10.67 -12.75
CA MET A 70 -29.51 -11.13 -12.66
C MET A 70 -29.44 -12.60 -12.25
N ARG A 71 -28.56 -13.38 -12.90
CA ARG A 71 -28.29 -14.79 -12.55
C ARG A 71 -27.04 -14.91 -11.70
N TYR A 72 -27.21 -15.12 -10.40
CA TYR A 72 -26.13 -15.24 -9.41
C TYR A 72 -26.51 -16.25 -8.33
N ALA A 73 -25.56 -16.62 -7.47
CA ALA A 73 -25.75 -17.59 -6.41
C ALA A 73 -25.11 -17.11 -5.10
N PRO A 74 -25.90 -16.52 -4.17
CA PRO A 74 -25.38 -15.94 -2.93
C PRO A 74 -24.56 -16.90 -2.06
N HIS A 75 -24.86 -18.20 -2.12
CA HIS A 75 -24.19 -19.23 -1.32
C HIS A 75 -23.02 -19.92 -2.03
N THR A 76 -22.85 -19.66 -3.33
CA THR A 76 -21.73 -20.12 -4.17
C THR A 76 -21.33 -18.96 -5.10
N PRO A 77 -20.88 -17.81 -4.54
CA PRO A 77 -20.76 -16.55 -5.28
C PRO A 77 -19.67 -16.56 -6.35
N ASP A 78 -18.78 -17.56 -6.33
CA ASP A 78 -17.67 -17.74 -7.24
C ASP A 78 -17.99 -18.66 -8.44
N TYR A 79 -19.20 -19.23 -8.55
CA TYR A 79 -19.48 -20.15 -9.65
C TYR A 79 -19.26 -19.48 -11.02
N PHE A 80 -18.64 -20.24 -11.93
CA PHE A 80 -17.95 -19.67 -13.08
C PHE A 80 -18.86 -18.88 -14.04
N ASN A 81 -20.07 -19.40 -14.32
CA ASN A 81 -21.01 -18.85 -15.30
C ASN A 81 -22.06 -17.90 -14.71
N ARG A 82 -21.78 -17.27 -13.56
CA ARG A 82 -22.64 -16.21 -12.99
C ARG A 82 -22.66 -14.97 -13.86
N ASP A 83 -23.76 -14.25 -13.87
CA ASP A 83 -23.76 -12.86 -14.32
C ASP A 83 -22.79 -12.05 -13.44
N ARG A 84 -22.11 -11.07 -14.05
CA ARG A 84 -21.11 -10.21 -13.40
C ARG A 84 -21.75 -8.85 -13.13
N PHE A 85 -21.58 -8.31 -11.92
CA PHE A 85 -22.03 -6.94 -11.59
C PHE A 85 -20.84 -6.06 -11.20
N VAL A 86 -20.77 -4.87 -11.80
CA VAL A 86 -19.76 -3.85 -11.49
C VAL A 86 -20.43 -2.54 -11.10
N LEU A 87 -20.08 -2.01 -9.93
CA LEU A 87 -20.49 -0.69 -9.47
C LEU A 87 -19.41 0.35 -9.83
N SER A 88 -19.46 0.93 -11.04
CA SER A 88 -18.42 1.87 -11.47
C SER A 88 -18.43 3.19 -10.70
N ASN A 89 -19.60 3.64 -10.25
CA ASN A 89 -19.78 4.73 -9.30
C ASN A 89 -19.57 4.22 -7.86
N GLY A 90 -18.37 3.68 -7.60
CA GLY A 90 -18.05 2.91 -6.40
C GLY A 90 -18.29 3.63 -5.06
N HIS A 91 -18.33 4.96 -5.04
CA HIS A 91 -18.66 5.71 -3.82
C HIS A 91 -20.05 5.34 -3.27
N THR A 92 -20.98 4.90 -4.12
CA THR A 92 -22.31 4.40 -3.74
C THR A 92 -22.31 2.95 -3.22
N CYS A 93 -21.18 2.45 -2.72
CA CYS A 93 -20.95 1.04 -2.32
C CYS A 93 -22.03 0.42 -1.43
N LEU A 94 -22.67 1.21 -0.55
CA LEU A 94 -23.80 0.76 0.26
C LEU A 94 -24.98 0.24 -0.57
N PHE A 95 -25.14 0.70 -1.81
CA PHE A 95 -26.08 0.12 -2.77
C PHE A 95 -25.79 -1.37 -2.97
N GLN A 96 -24.56 -1.70 -3.37
CA GLN A 96 -24.15 -3.08 -3.63
C GLN A 96 -24.12 -3.90 -2.34
N TYR A 97 -23.49 -3.41 -1.28
CA TYR A 97 -23.38 -4.15 -0.02
C TYR A 97 -24.75 -4.50 0.57
N THR A 98 -25.70 -3.55 0.53
CA THR A 98 -27.05 -3.79 1.06
C THR A 98 -27.78 -4.85 0.24
N PHE A 99 -27.64 -4.88 -1.09
CA PHE A 99 -28.20 -5.98 -1.89
C PHE A 99 -27.49 -7.31 -1.65
N LEU A 100 -26.17 -7.33 -1.43
CA LEU A 100 -25.48 -8.56 -1.04
C LEU A 100 -26.03 -9.12 0.28
N HIS A 101 -26.28 -8.25 1.27
CA HIS A 101 -26.93 -8.63 2.52
C HIS A 101 -28.35 -9.16 2.30
N LEU A 102 -29.21 -8.38 1.65
CA LEU A 102 -30.62 -8.71 1.48
C LEU A 102 -30.83 -9.99 0.67
N THR A 103 -29.95 -10.28 -0.27
CA THR A 103 -30.05 -11.47 -1.14
C THR A 103 -29.45 -12.73 -0.53
N GLY A 104 -28.80 -12.63 0.64
CA GLY A 104 -28.35 -13.78 1.43
C GLY A 104 -26.90 -14.20 1.20
N TYR A 105 -25.99 -13.30 0.83
CA TYR A 105 -24.56 -13.62 0.84
C TYR A 105 -24.12 -13.93 2.27
N LYS A 106 -23.46 -15.07 2.48
CA LYS A 106 -23.17 -15.57 3.85
C LYS A 106 -22.26 -14.64 4.63
N ALA A 107 -21.24 -14.07 3.97
CA ALA A 107 -20.31 -13.15 4.60
C ALA A 107 -20.93 -11.77 4.88
N MET A 108 -21.91 -11.33 4.06
CA MET A 108 -22.50 -9.99 4.16
C MET A 108 -23.66 -9.95 5.16
N THR A 109 -23.33 -10.04 6.44
CA THR A 109 -24.31 -9.92 7.52
C THR A 109 -24.70 -8.47 7.79
N LEU A 110 -25.77 -8.24 8.57
CA LEU A 110 -26.13 -6.88 9.01
C LEU A 110 -25.04 -6.26 9.91
N ASP A 111 -24.29 -7.09 10.65
CA ASP A 111 -23.15 -6.63 11.44
C ASP A 111 -22.02 -6.10 10.54
N GLN A 112 -21.76 -6.79 9.42
CA GLN A 112 -20.80 -6.34 8.42
C GLN A 112 -21.27 -5.07 7.71
N LEU A 113 -22.56 -4.92 7.38
CA LEU A 113 -23.06 -3.63 6.88
C LEU A 113 -22.80 -2.49 7.87
N LYS A 114 -23.04 -2.72 9.16
CA LYS A 114 -22.78 -1.73 10.21
C LYS A 114 -21.30 -1.39 10.38
N SER A 115 -20.38 -2.20 9.86
CA SER A 115 -18.95 -1.89 9.87
C SER A 115 -18.54 -0.84 8.82
N TYR A 116 -19.46 -0.39 7.96
CA TYR A 116 -19.19 0.67 6.98
C TYR A 116 -18.64 1.92 7.66
N HIS A 117 -17.42 2.34 7.27
CA HIS A 117 -16.63 3.44 7.88
C HIS A 117 -16.18 3.23 9.33
N SER A 118 -16.30 2.02 9.87
CA SER A 118 -15.70 1.69 11.17
C SER A 118 -14.19 1.51 11.08
N ASP A 119 -13.51 1.52 12.23
CA ASP A 119 -12.09 1.22 12.40
C ASP A 119 -11.78 -0.29 12.50
N ARG A 120 -12.80 -1.14 12.33
CA ARG A 120 -12.67 -2.59 12.37
C ARG A 120 -11.80 -3.11 11.23
N VAL A 121 -10.75 -3.86 11.60
CA VAL A 121 -9.84 -4.50 10.64
C VAL A 121 -10.46 -5.70 9.92
N ASP A 122 -11.57 -6.25 10.43
CA ASP A 122 -12.33 -7.37 9.85
C ASP A 122 -13.56 -6.92 9.05
N ALA A 123 -13.70 -5.61 8.80
CA ALA A 123 -14.79 -5.03 8.03
C ALA A 123 -14.76 -5.49 6.56
N LEU A 124 -15.92 -5.92 6.05
CA LEU A 124 -16.14 -6.26 4.64
C LEU A 124 -16.84 -5.14 3.85
N CYS A 125 -17.07 -4.00 4.51
CA CYS A 125 -17.75 -2.84 3.93
C CYS A 125 -16.84 -1.59 3.94
N PRO A 126 -15.70 -1.60 3.23
CA PRO A 126 -14.88 -0.40 3.06
C PRO A 126 -15.65 0.71 2.33
N GLY A 127 -15.15 1.95 2.41
CA GLY A 127 -15.77 3.14 1.81
C GLY A 127 -16.00 3.04 0.28
N HIS A 128 -15.32 2.11 -0.40
CA HIS A 128 -15.49 1.75 -1.80
C HIS A 128 -15.36 0.23 -1.97
N PRO A 129 -15.96 -0.41 -2.99
CA PRO A 129 -15.92 -1.86 -3.17
C PRO A 129 -14.51 -2.37 -3.44
N GLU A 130 -14.15 -3.48 -2.80
CA GLU A 130 -12.86 -4.17 -2.90
C GLU A 130 -13.07 -5.63 -3.35
N ILE A 131 -12.30 -6.09 -4.34
CA ILE A 131 -12.44 -7.41 -5.03
C ILE A 131 -12.28 -8.60 -4.08
N GLU A 132 -11.64 -8.39 -2.93
CA GLU A 132 -11.41 -9.35 -1.87
C GLU A 132 -12.71 -9.85 -1.21
N HIS A 133 -13.82 -9.13 -1.41
CA HIS A 133 -15.10 -9.44 -0.79
C HIS A 133 -16.06 -10.16 -1.75
N GLU A 134 -16.75 -11.19 -1.24
CA GLU A 134 -17.72 -11.96 -2.02
C GLU A 134 -18.80 -11.05 -2.65
N GLY A 135 -19.09 -11.27 -3.93
CA GLY A 135 -20.07 -10.46 -4.66
C GLY A 135 -19.53 -9.14 -5.22
N ILE A 136 -18.22 -8.86 -5.05
CA ILE A 136 -17.51 -7.75 -5.69
C ILE A 136 -16.62 -8.31 -6.81
N GLU A 137 -16.90 -7.95 -8.06
CA GLU A 137 -16.14 -8.47 -9.21
C GLU A 137 -14.81 -7.74 -9.42
N VAL A 138 -14.73 -6.47 -9.06
CA VAL A 138 -13.55 -5.60 -9.19
C VAL A 138 -13.58 -4.49 -8.14
N THR A 139 -12.40 -4.05 -7.70
CA THR A 139 -12.25 -2.88 -6.85
C THR A 139 -12.55 -1.62 -7.65
N THR A 140 -13.46 -0.79 -7.15
CA THR A 140 -13.89 0.46 -7.80
C THR A 140 -13.75 1.65 -6.85
N GLY A 141 -14.07 2.85 -7.31
CA GLY A 141 -13.89 4.09 -6.57
C GLY A 141 -13.28 5.17 -7.45
N PRO A 142 -12.09 4.95 -8.03
CA PRO A 142 -11.60 5.78 -9.12
C PRO A 142 -12.56 5.67 -10.32
N LEU A 143 -13.23 6.78 -10.62
CA LEU A 143 -14.35 6.82 -11.56
C LEU A 143 -13.89 6.44 -12.98
N GLY A 144 -14.82 5.89 -13.77
CA GLY A 144 -14.55 5.41 -15.13
C GLY A 144 -13.78 4.08 -15.25
N GLN A 145 -13.05 3.66 -14.20
CA GLN A 145 -12.35 2.35 -14.21
C GLN A 145 -13.34 1.18 -14.25
N GLY A 146 -14.40 1.21 -13.44
CA GLY A 146 -15.35 0.10 -13.30
C GLY A 146 -16.05 -0.25 -14.61
N ILE A 147 -16.61 0.72 -15.33
CA ILE A 147 -17.19 0.49 -16.67
C ILE A 147 -16.15 -0.09 -17.64
N THR A 148 -14.89 0.32 -17.51
CA THR A 148 -13.81 -0.18 -18.35
C THR A 148 -13.42 -1.61 -17.98
N ASN A 149 -13.46 -1.99 -16.69
CA ASN A 149 -13.31 -3.37 -16.25
C ASN A 149 -14.50 -4.23 -16.73
N ALA A 150 -15.72 -3.70 -16.70
CA ALA A 150 -16.92 -4.39 -17.20
C ALA A 150 -16.79 -4.73 -18.70
N VAL A 151 -16.18 -3.86 -19.51
CA VAL A 151 -15.82 -4.18 -20.90
C VAL A 151 -14.89 -5.39 -20.97
N GLY A 152 -13.86 -5.46 -20.10
CA GLY A 152 -12.99 -6.63 -19.97
C GLY A 152 -13.72 -7.92 -19.60
N LEU A 153 -14.62 -7.87 -18.61
CA LEU A 153 -15.44 -9.02 -18.21
C LEU A 153 -16.36 -9.51 -19.35
N ALA A 154 -16.94 -8.56 -20.11
CA ALA A 154 -17.76 -8.88 -21.28
C ALA A 154 -16.93 -9.49 -22.42
N MET A 155 -15.71 -8.99 -22.66
CA MET A 155 -14.77 -9.55 -23.63
C MET A 155 -14.33 -10.98 -23.25
N ALA A 156 -14.00 -11.22 -21.97
CA ALA A 156 -13.68 -12.55 -21.45
C ALA A 156 -14.80 -13.55 -21.77
N THR A 157 -16.05 -13.17 -21.46
CA THR A 157 -17.22 -13.99 -21.76
C THR A 157 -17.35 -14.29 -23.26
N LYS A 158 -17.18 -13.29 -24.14
CA LYS A 158 -17.25 -13.48 -25.59
C LYS A 158 -16.15 -14.40 -26.13
N ASN A 159 -14.94 -14.29 -25.57
CA ASN A 159 -13.85 -15.17 -25.94
C ASN A 159 -14.12 -16.62 -25.55
N LEU A 160 -14.56 -16.86 -24.32
CA LEU A 160 -14.89 -18.20 -23.85
C LEU A 160 -16.10 -18.78 -24.61
N GLN A 161 -17.13 -17.98 -24.87
CA GLN A 161 -18.28 -18.37 -25.69
C GLN A 161 -17.86 -18.89 -27.06
N ALA A 162 -17.06 -18.10 -27.78
CA ALA A 162 -16.63 -18.45 -29.12
C ALA A 162 -15.67 -19.66 -29.13
N THR A 163 -14.96 -19.89 -28.04
CA THR A 163 -14.00 -21.00 -27.91
C THR A 163 -14.70 -22.32 -27.55
N TYR A 164 -15.59 -22.30 -26.54
CA TYR A 164 -16.10 -23.51 -25.89
C TYR A 164 -17.57 -23.83 -26.17
N ASN A 165 -18.44 -22.86 -26.46
CA ASN A 165 -19.84 -23.20 -26.70
C ASN A 165 -20.00 -24.05 -27.95
N ARG A 166 -20.91 -25.02 -27.90
CA ARG A 166 -21.26 -25.92 -29.01
C ARG A 166 -22.79 -26.00 -29.11
N PRO A 167 -23.37 -26.43 -30.25
CA PRO A 167 -24.83 -26.55 -30.37
C PRO A 167 -25.43 -27.38 -29.22
N GLY A 168 -26.34 -26.78 -28.45
CA GLY A 168 -26.96 -27.40 -27.26
C GLY A 168 -26.13 -27.33 -25.97
N PHE A 169 -24.95 -26.71 -25.99
CA PHE A 169 -24.03 -26.57 -24.87
C PHE A 169 -23.49 -25.15 -24.72
N ASP A 170 -24.28 -24.30 -24.05
CA ASP A 170 -23.88 -22.95 -23.68
C ASP A 170 -23.17 -22.95 -22.31
N VAL A 171 -21.99 -23.57 -22.25
CA VAL A 171 -21.20 -23.68 -21.02
C VAL A 171 -20.71 -22.33 -20.49
N VAL A 172 -20.64 -21.32 -21.35
CA VAL A 172 -20.47 -19.91 -20.96
C VAL A 172 -21.57 -19.06 -21.60
N SER A 173 -22.34 -18.35 -20.79
CA SER A 173 -23.53 -17.61 -21.22
C SER A 173 -23.85 -16.41 -20.33
N ASN A 174 -22.95 -16.05 -19.42
CA ASN A 174 -23.19 -14.98 -18.45
C ASN A 174 -23.30 -13.60 -19.11
N HIS A 175 -23.99 -12.70 -18.41
CA HIS A 175 -24.10 -11.29 -18.79
C HIS A 175 -23.28 -10.40 -17.85
N THR A 176 -22.79 -9.27 -18.35
CA THR A 176 -22.11 -8.25 -17.54
C THR A 176 -23.01 -7.04 -17.36
N TRP A 177 -23.33 -6.72 -16.11
CA TRP A 177 -24.11 -5.56 -15.68
C TRP A 177 -23.17 -4.54 -15.07
N CYS A 178 -23.23 -3.28 -15.52
CA CYS A 178 -22.42 -2.20 -14.96
C CYS A 178 -23.31 -1.02 -14.59
N MET A 179 -23.28 -0.64 -13.31
CA MET A 179 -23.88 0.61 -12.86
C MET A 179 -22.86 1.75 -12.99
N ILE A 180 -23.30 2.91 -13.50
CA ILE A 180 -22.49 4.13 -13.58
C ILE A 180 -23.31 5.33 -13.10
N GLY A 181 -22.62 6.42 -12.77
CA GLY A 181 -23.23 7.74 -12.58
C GLY A 181 -22.59 8.79 -13.50
N ASP A 182 -23.00 10.05 -13.37
CA ASP A 182 -22.58 11.15 -14.24
C ASP A 182 -21.07 11.28 -14.39
N ALA A 183 -20.34 11.22 -13.27
CA ALA A 183 -18.90 11.44 -13.25
C ALA A 183 -18.12 10.33 -13.98
N CYS A 184 -18.65 9.11 -14.05
CA CYS A 184 -18.02 8.06 -14.86
C CYS A 184 -18.01 8.42 -16.35
N LEU A 185 -19.00 9.17 -16.85
CA LEU A 185 -19.10 9.57 -18.25
C LEU A 185 -18.29 10.81 -18.60
N GLN A 186 -17.72 11.49 -17.60
CA GLN A 186 -16.78 12.61 -17.80
C GLN A 186 -15.32 12.13 -17.83
N GLU A 187 -15.05 10.94 -17.31
CA GLU A 187 -13.71 10.35 -17.29
C GLU A 187 -13.28 9.81 -18.67
N GLY A 188 -12.10 10.22 -19.13
CA GLY A 188 -11.59 9.86 -20.45
C GLY A 188 -11.48 8.34 -20.68
N VAL A 189 -11.08 7.59 -19.64
CA VAL A 189 -10.97 6.12 -19.69
C VAL A 189 -12.31 5.44 -19.98
N ALA A 190 -13.41 5.96 -19.46
CA ALA A 190 -14.73 5.42 -19.73
C ALA A 190 -15.15 5.69 -21.19
N LEU A 191 -14.83 6.86 -21.73
CA LEU A 191 -15.13 7.23 -23.12
C LEU A 191 -14.35 6.35 -24.10
N GLU A 192 -13.07 6.07 -23.81
CA GLU A 192 -12.25 5.11 -24.55
C GLU A 192 -12.94 3.72 -24.59
N ALA A 193 -13.39 3.24 -23.42
CA ALA A 193 -14.01 1.94 -23.25
C ALA A 193 -15.39 1.83 -23.92
N ILE A 194 -16.24 2.86 -23.79
CA ILE A 194 -17.58 2.93 -24.41
C ILE A 194 -17.45 2.85 -25.94
N SER A 195 -16.53 3.62 -26.51
CA SER A 195 -16.23 3.59 -27.94
C SER A 195 -15.79 2.19 -28.38
N PHE A 196 -14.89 1.57 -27.62
CA PHE A 196 -14.33 0.26 -27.98
C PHE A 196 -15.34 -0.89 -27.82
N ALA A 197 -16.15 -0.91 -26.77
CA ALA A 197 -17.18 -1.92 -26.54
C ALA A 197 -18.27 -1.90 -27.61
N GLY A 198 -18.68 -0.71 -28.06
CA GLY A 198 -19.62 -0.56 -29.17
C GLY A 198 -19.03 -1.01 -30.51
N HIS A 199 -17.76 -0.69 -30.79
CA HIS A 199 -17.02 -1.23 -31.94
C HIS A 199 -16.99 -2.75 -31.95
N LEU A 200 -16.69 -3.35 -30.79
CA LEU A 200 -16.67 -4.81 -30.60
C LEU A 200 -18.06 -5.45 -30.52
N LYS A 201 -19.14 -4.65 -30.50
CA LYS A 201 -20.53 -5.13 -30.44
C LYS A 201 -20.78 -6.11 -29.29
N LEU A 202 -20.29 -5.80 -28.10
CA LEU A 202 -20.40 -6.65 -26.90
C LEU A 202 -21.85 -6.74 -26.39
N ASN A 203 -22.69 -7.53 -27.05
CA ASN A 203 -24.13 -7.65 -26.74
C ASN A 203 -24.46 -8.26 -25.36
N ASN A 204 -23.46 -8.80 -24.67
CA ASN A 204 -23.55 -9.32 -23.30
C ASN A 204 -23.17 -8.28 -22.24
N LEU A 205 -23.06 -6.99 -22.61
CA LEU A 205 -22.80 -5.88 -21.71
C LEU A 205 -24.01 -4.95 -21.66
N THR A 206 -24.50 -4.69 -20.45
CA THR A 206 -25.49 -3.66 -20.18
C THR A 206 -24.95 -2.66 -19.18
N VAL A 207 -24.96 -1.39 -19.57
CA VAL A 207 -24.62 -0.26 -18.72
C VAL A 207 -25.91 0.40 -18.26
N ILE A 208 -26.10 0.49 -16.96
CA ILE A 208 -27.22 1.17 -16.31
C ILE A 208 -26.69 2.48 -15.78
N TYR A 209 -27.24 3.59 -16.26
CA TYR A 209 -26.80 4.93 -15.91
C TYR A 209 -27.79 5.54 -14.92
N ASP A 210 -27.32 5.77 -13.70
CA ASP A 210 -27.97 6.60 -12.69
C ASP A 210 -27.90 8.06 -13.13
N ASN A 211 -28.91 8.49 -13.86
CA ASN A 211 -29.03 9.84 -14.38
C ASN A 211 -29.78 10.71 -13.36
N ASN A 212 -29.05 11.19 -12.36
CA ASN A 212 -29.60 12.07 -11.32
C ASN A 212 -29.25 13.55 -11.52
N GLN A 213 -28.39 13.86 -12.51
CA GLN A 213 -27.97 15.21 -12.91
C GLN A 213 -27.19 15.99 -11.82
N ILE A 214 -26.59 15.31 -10.85
CA ILE A 214 -25.86 15.91 -9.73
C ILE A 214 -24.46 15.28 -9.59
N THR A 215 -23.44 16.13 -9.41
CA THR A 215 -22.07 15.76 -9.00
C THR A 215 -21.71 16.43 -7.66
N CYS A 216 -20.47 16.24 -7.19
CA CYS A 216 -20.00 16.85 -5.94
C CYS A 216 -20.15 18.37 -5.91
N ASP A 217 -19.89 19.04 -7.05
CA ASP A 217 -19.83 20.50 -7.13
C ASP A 217 -21.20 21.15 -7.36
N GLY A 218 -22.23 20.38 -7.74
CA GLY A 218 -23.52 20.92 -8.13
C GLY A 218 -24.21 20.09 -9.21
N SER A 219 -25.03 20.75 -10.02
CA SER A 219 -25.65 20.14 -11.18
C SER A 219 -24.63 19.86 -12.29
N VAL A 220 -24.86 18.79 -13.05
CA VAL A 220 -23.96 18.33 -14.12
C VAL A 220 -23.70 19.40 -15.18
N ASP A 221 -24.69 20.26 -15.44
CA ASP A 221 -24.61 21.35 -16.42
C ASP A 221 -23.61 22.46 -16.07
N LEU A 222 -23.04 22.45 -14.86
CA LEU A 222 -21.88 23.29 -14.51
C LEU A 222 -20.65 22.99 -15.38
N THR A 223 -20.47 21.73 -15.79
CA THR A 223 -19.27 21.28 -16.54
C THR A 223 -19.58 20.42 -17.76
N ASN A 224 -20.79 19.86 -17.89
CA ASN A 224 -21.14 18.95 -18.97
C ASN A 224 -22.61 19.10 -19.40
N THR A 225 -22.85 19.35 -20.69
CA THR A 225 -24.19 19.52 -21.29
C THR A 225 -24.40 18.63 -22.52
N GLU A 226 -23.61 17.55 -22.62
CA GLU A 226 -23.69 16.61 -23.74
C GLU A 226 -25.03 15.86 -23.81
N ASP A 227 -25.49 15.58 -25.03
CA ASP A 227 -26.53 14.57 -25.25
C ASP A 227 -25.93 13.17 -25.12
N VAL A 228 -25.99 12.62 -23.89
CA VAL A 228 -25.46 11.30 -23.56
C VAL A 228 -26.11 10.20 -24.40
N ASN A 229 -27.41 10.28 -24.67
CA ASN A 229 -28.11 9.24 -25.44
C ASN A 229 -27.66 9.26 -26.91
N ALA A 230 -27.52 10.45 -27.51
CA ALA A 230 -26.96 10.58 -28.85
C ALA A 230 -25.50 10.10 -28.92
N LYS A 231 -24.67 10.45 -27.91
CA LYS A 231 -23.29 9.95 -27.79
C LYS A 231 -23.23 8.43 -27.77
N MET A 232 -24.05 7.77 -26.95
CA MET A 232 -24.07 6.31 -26.87
C MET A 232 -24.52 5.66 -28.19
N ARG A 233 -25.56 6.20 -28.84
CA ARG A 233 -25.99 5.74 -30.17
C ARG A 233 -24.87 5.88 -31.21
N ALA A 234 -24.15 7.01 -31.19
CA ALA A 234 -23.01 7.25 -32.07
C ALA A 234 -21.85 6.27 -31.82
N CYS A 235 -21.66 5.83 -30.57
CA CYS A 235 -20.71 4.79 -30.21
C CYS A 235 -21.18 3.37 -30.55
N GLY A 236 -22.38 3.17 -31.11
CA GLY A 236 -22.87 1.86 -31.53
C GLY A 236 -23.64 1.07 -30.47
N TRP A 237 -24.20 1.76 -29.47
CA TRP A 237 -25.01 1.15 -28.41
C TRP A 237 -26.50 1.22 -28.73
N ASP A 238 -27.26 0.25 -28.23
CA ASP A 238 -28.71 0.40 -28.09
C ASP A 238 -29.01 1.23 -26.84
N VAL A 239 -30.00 2.13 -26.93
CA VAL A 239 -30.35 3.04 -25.84
C VAL A 239 -31.80 2.84 -25.43
N ILE A 240 -32.02 2.60 -24.13
CA ILE A 240 -33.35 2.52 -23.49
C ILE A 240 -33.43 3.63 -22.45
N GLU A 241 -34.58 4.28 -22.34
CA GLU A 241 -34.81 5.40 -21.44
C GLU A 241 -35.89 5.03 -20.41
N ILE A 242 -35.59 5.23 -19.13
CA ILE A 242 -36.53 5.05 -18.02
C ILE A 242 -36.71 6.42 -17.35
N GLU A 243 -37.94 6.94 -17.41
CA GLU A 243 -38.27 8.27 -16.89
C GLU A 243 -38.45 8.29 -15.36
N ASP A 244 -38.95 7.20 -14.77
CA ASP A 244 -39.12 7.06 -13.32
C ASP A 244 -38.25 5.92 -12.78
N GLY A 245 -36.96 6.20 -12.62
CA GLY A 245 -36.01 5.26 -12.05
C GLY A 245 -36.12 5.05 -10.55
N CYS A 246 -36.94 5.85 -9.87
CA CYS A 246 -37.11 5.82 -8.42
C CYS A 246 -38.17 4.81 -7.98
N TYR A 247 -39.16 4.52 -8.84
CA TYR A 247 -40.32 3.71 -8.49
C TYR A 247 -40.78 2.71 -9.56
N ASP A 248 -40.44 2.88 -10.85
CA ASP A 248 -40.89 1.98 -11.94
C ASP A 248 -40.06 0.69 -12.03
N ILE A 249 -40.18 -0.17 -11.02
CA ILE A 249 -39.46 -1.47 -10.98
C ILE A 249 -39.81 -2.34 -12.19
N GLU A 250 -41.09 -2.40 -12.59
CA GLU A 250 -41.53 -3.24 -13.71
C GLU A 250 -40.96 -2.76 -15.06
N GLY A 251 -40.96 -1.44 -15.31
CA GLY A 251 -40.34 -0.85 -16.48
C GLY A 251 -38.83 -1.12 -16.53
N ILE A 252 -38.14 -1.00 -15.40
CA ILE A 252 -36.71 -1.33 -15.31
C ILE A 252 -36.47 -2.83 -15.57
N VAL A 253 -37.27 -3.73 -15.00
CA VAL A 253 -37.18 -5.18 -15.28
C VAL A 253 -37.37 -5.45 -16.77
N HIS A 254 -38.35 -4.82 -17.41
CA HIS A 254 -38.57 -4.96 -18.84
C HIS A 254 -37.36 -4.50 -19.67
N ALA A 255 -36.78 -3.36 -19.32
CA ALA A 255 -35.59 -2.83 -20.00
C ALA A 255 -34.36 -3.74 -19.82
N LEU A 256 -34.13 -4.27 -18.62
CA LEU A 256 -33.03 -5.20 -18.35
C LEU A 256 -33.21 -6.53 -19.11
N GLU A 257 -34.43 -7.09 -19.14
CA GLU A 257 -34.75 -8.29 -19.91
C GLU A 257 -34.64 -8.06 -21.43
N GLN A 258 -35.01 -6.87 -21.92
CA GLN A 258 -34.79 -6.48 -23.31
C GLN A 258 -33.29 -6.42 -23.62
N ALA A 259 -32.49 -5.79 -22.76
CA ALA A 259 -31.05 -5.68 -22.93
C ALA A 259 -30.37 -7.05 -22.99
N LYS A 260 -30.76 -7.99 -22.11
CA LYS A 260 -30.27 -9.37 -22.08
C LYS A 260 -30.58 -10.16 -23.36
N LYS A 261 -31.65 -9.79 -24.07
CA LYS A 261 -32.06 -10.41 -25.34
C LYS A 261 -31.34 -9.80 -26.56
N SER A 262 -30.57 -8.73 -26.37
CA SER A 262 -29.82 -8.09 -27.46
C SER A 262 -28.93 -9.10 -28.18
N GLN A 263 -29.06 -9.13 -29.51
CA GLN A 263 -28.29 -10.06 -30.35
C GLN A 263 -27.06 -9.40 -30.97
N SER A 264 -26.95 -8.07 -30.97
CA SER A 264 -25.98 -7.40 -31.85
C SER A 264 -25.16 -6.27 -31.24
N LYS A 265 -25.58 -5.69 -30.11
CA LYS A 265 -24.94 -4.48 -29.56
C LYS A 265 -25.01 -4.46 -28.03
N PRO A 266 -24.03 -3.84 -27.36
CA PRO A 266 -24.18 -3.52 -25.95
C PRO A 266 -25.35 -2.55 -25.75
N THR A 267 -25.97 -2.59 -24.57
CA THR A 267 -27.14 -1.77 -24.25
C THR A 267 -26.83 -0.76 -23.15
N PHE A 268 -27.25 0.48 -23.36
CA PHE A 268 -27.20 1.56 -22.39
C PHE A 268 -28.62 1.89 -21.93
N ILE A 269 -28.88 1.77 -20.64
CA ILE A 269 -30.17 2.11 -20.04
C ILE A 269 -29.98 3.40 -19.26
N ASN A 270 -30.52 4.50 -19.79
CA ASN A 270 -30.53 5.80 -19.14
C ASN A 270 -31.72 5.84 -18.17
N VAL A 271 -31.43 5.85 -16.86
CA VAL A 271 -32.45 5.77 -15.81
C VAL A 271 -32.46 7.06 -15.02
N LYS A 272 -33.51 7.88 -15.17
CA LYS A 272 -33.65 9.13 -14.43
C LYS A 272 -34.00 8.84 -12.98
N THR A 273 -33.18 9.30 -12.04
CA THR A 273 -33.42 9.15 -10.60
C THR A 273 -33.33 10.49 -9.89
N VAL A 274 -33.61 10.50 -8.58
CA VAL A 274 -33.42 11.67 -7.72
C VAL A 274 -32.41 11.29 -6.64
N ILE A 275 -31.24 11.94 -6.67
CA ILE A 275 -30.23 11.79 -5.63
C ILE A 275 -30.80 12.23 -4.27
N GLY A 276 -30.55 11.48 -3.20
CA GLY A 276 -31.00 11.87 -1.87
C GLY A 276 -32.52 11.79 -1.68
N LEU A 277 -33.24 11.04 -2.53
CA LEU A 277 -34.69 10.96 -2.51
C LEU A 277 -35.28 10.75 -1.10
N GLY A 278 -36.14 11.69 -0.71
CA GLY A 278 -36.83 11.69 0.58
C GLY A 278 -36.13 12.48 1.69
N SER A 279 -34.88 12.92 1.51
CA SER A 279 -34.16 13.80 2.44
C SER A 279 -34.48 15.28 2.19
N ALA A 280 -34.11 16.17 3.12
CA ALA A 280 -34.25 17.62 2.98
C ALA A 280 -33.36 18.23 1.87
N VAL A 281 -32.35 17.48 1.43
CA VAL A 281 -31.39 17.87 0.38
C VAL A 281 -31.55 17.07 -0.91
N ALA A 282 -32.68 16.38 -1.10
CA ALA A 282 -32.99 15.65 -2.31
C ALA A 282 -32.83 16.51 -3.58
N GLY A 283 -32.18 15.95 -4.61
CA GLY A 283 -31.91 16.62 -5.88
C GLY A 283 -30.78 17.67 -5.81
N LYS A 284 -29.99 17.71 -4.74
CA LYS A 284 -28.91 18.68 -4.57
C LYS A 284 -27.56 18.01 -4.26
N ALA A 285 -26.46 18.72 -4.52
CA ALA A 285 -25.11 18.22 -4.32
C ALA A 285 -24.79 17.86 -2.86
N GLU A 286 -25.45 18.51 -1.90
CA GLU A 286 -25.30 18.19 -0.47
C GLU A 286 -25.71 16.74 -0.14
N ALA A 287 -26.55 16.10 -0.96
CA ALA A 287 -26.90 14.69 -0.80
C ALA A 287 -25.79 13.72 -1.20
N HIS A 288 -24.73 14.18 -1.89
CA HIS A 288 -23.77 13.32 -2.57
C HIS A 288 -22.89 12.52 -1.60
N GLY A 289 -22.14 13.20 -0.73
CA GLY A 289 -21.04 12.60 0.03
C GLY A 289 -21.05 12.90 1.53
N ALA A 290 -22.21 13.24 2.08
CA ALA A 290 -22.41 13.48 3.50
C ALA A 290 -23.63 12.72 4.03
N ALA A 291 -23.57 12.35 5.32
CA ALA A 291 -24.77 11.90 6.03
C ALA A 291 -25.79 13.05 6.10
N PHE A 292 -27.08 12.72 6.04
CA PHE A 292 -28.16 13.74 5.99
C PHE A 292 -28.36 14.50 7.31
N GLY A 293 -27.85 13.97 8.43
CA GLY A 293 -28.04 14.52 9.77
C GLY A 293 -29.21 13.84 10.49
N GLU A 294 -29.06 13.65 11.80
CA GLU A 294 -29.99 12.87 12.63
C GLU A 294 -31.44 13.34 12.51
N ASN A 295 -31.67 14.64 12.52
CA ASN A 295 -33.01 15.21 12.42
C ASN A 295 -33.67 14.89 11.08
N ASP A 296 -32.91 14.94 9.99
CA ASP A 296 -33.44 14.64 8.66
C ASP A 296 -33.75 13.15 8.53
N VAL A 297 -32.85 12.27 8.99
CA VAL A 297 -33.10 10.82 9.02
C VAL A 297 -34.33 10.47 9.86
N LYS A 298 -34.54 11.12 11.02
CA LYS A 298 -35.75 10.96 11.83
C LYS A 298 -37.02 11.42 11.09
N ASN A 299 -36.94 12.51 10.33
CA ASN A 299 -38.06 13.00 9.53
C ASN A 299 -38.37 12.06 8.37
N MET A 300 -37.34 11.52 7.70
CA MET A 300 -37.49 10.47 6.68
C MET A 300 -38.21 9.25 7.25
N LYS A 301 -37.83 8.78 8.45
CA LYS A 301 -38.50 7.65 9.13
C LYS A 301 -39.99 7.95 9.37
N LYS A 302 -40.32 9.12 9.94
CA LYS A 302 -41.71 9.53 10.18
C LYS A 302 -42.53 9.61 8.89
N ALA A 303 -41.98 10.23 7.84
CA ALA A 303 -42.63 10.36 6.54
C ALA A 303 -42.92 8.98 5.90
N ASN A 304 -42.07 8.00 6.19
CA ASN A 304 -42.20 6.63 5.74
C ASN A 304 -42.82 5.72 6.82
N GLY A 305 -43.50 6.23 7.85
CA GLY A 305 -44.21 5.40 8.84
C GLY A 305 -43.31 4.45 9.67
N PHE A 306 -42.01 4.71 9.79
CA PHE A 306 -41.09 4.01 10.69
C PHE A 306 -40.94 4.77 12.02
N ASN A 307 -40.60 4.03 13.08
CA ASN A 307 -40.26 4.63 14.37
C ASN A 307 -38.96 5.45 14.24
N PRO A 308 -38.96 6.78 14.52
CA PRO A 308 -37.78 7.62 14.37
C PRO A 308 -36.62 7.25 15.31
N ASP A 309 -36.88 6.50 16.39
CA ASP A 309 -35.88 6.15 17.40
C ASP A 309 -35.29 4.73 17.22
N GLU A 310 -35.75 3.98 16.21
CA GLU A 310 -35.17 2.69 15.83
C GLU A 310 -34.16 2.85 14.69
N TYR A 311 -33.12 2.02 14.66
CA TYR A 311 -32.04 2.08 13.67
C TYR A 311 -31.81 0.72 13.01
N PHE A 312 -31.40 0.73 11.75
CA PHE A 312 -31.04 -0.46 10.98
C PHE A 312 -32.18 -1.48 10.88
N VAL A 313 -33.41 -0.98 10.77
CA VAL A 313 -34.62 -1.80 10.76
C VAL A 313 -34.77 -2.48 9.40
N VAL A 314 -34.56 -3.80 9.38
CA VAL A 314 -35.02 -4.67 8.31
C VAL A 314 -36.17 -5.50 8.86
N GLY A 315 -37.36 -5.41 8.26
CA GLY A 315 -38.57 -6.11 8.72
C GLY A 315 -38.73 -7.51 8.09
N GLU A 316 -39.61 -8.34 8.65
CA GLU A 316 -39.84 -9.71 8.15
C GLU A 316 -40.32 -9.73 6.70
N LYS A 317 -41.25 -8.84 6.33
CA LYS A 317 -41.73 -8.71 4.94
C LYS A 317 -40.60 -8.52 3.92
N VAL A 318 -39.56 -7.76 4.28
CA VAL A 318 -38.39 -7.53 3.42
C VAL A 318 -37.52 -8.77 3.35
N ARG A 319 -37.33 -9.50 4.46
CA ARG A 319 -36.58 -10.77 4.45
C ARG A 319 -37.29 -11.83 3.60
N THR A 320 -38.59 -12.02 3.82
CA THR A 320 -39.42 -12.93 3.01
C THR A 320 -39.38 -12.56 1.54
N PHE A 321 -39.36 -11.26 1.21
CA PHE A 321 -39.26 -10.82 -0.19
C PHE A 321 -37.98 -11.29 -0.90
N PHE A 322 -36.89 -11.58 -0.20
CA PHE A 322 -35.63 -12.05 -0.81
C PHE A 322 -35.28 -13.51 -0.48
N GLU A 323 -36.09 -14.22 0.31
CA GLU A 323 -35.74 -15.52 0.89
C GLU A 323 -35.54 -16.65 -0.13
N ASP A 324 -36.15 -16.55 -1.32
CA ASP A 324 -36.04 -17.56 -2.38
C ASP A 324 -34.69 -17.54 -3.09
N LEU A 325 -33.96 -16.42 -3.03
CA LEU A 325 -32.79 -16.15 -3.87
C LEU A 325 -31.62 -17.11 -3.66
N PRO A 326 -31.22 -17.49 -2.44
CA PRO A 326 -30.18 -18.49 -2.24
C PRO A 326 -30.52 -19.82 -2.90
N SER A 327 -31.76 -20.30 -2.74
CA SER A 327 -32.20 -21.57 -3.33
C SER A 327 -32.25 -21.53 -4.86
N ARG A 328 -32.67 -20.39 -5.43
CA ARG A 328 -32.66 -20.15 -6.88
C ARG A 328 -31.23 -20.13 -7.43
N GLY A 329 -30.31 -19.53 -6.69
CA GLY A 329 -28.89 -19.52 -7.03
C GLY A 329 -28.27 -20.92 -7.08
N GLU A 330 -28.50 -21.74 -6.04
CA GLU A 330 -28.02 -23.12 -6.00
C GLU A 330 -28.59 -23.99 -7.13
N LYS A 331 -29.84 -23.70 -7.55
CA LYS A 331 -30.40 -24.33 -8.75
C LYS A 331 -29.61 -23.98 -10.01
N PHE A 332 -29.21 -22.72 -10.21
CA PHE A 332 -28.36 -22.34 -11.36
C PHE A 332 -27.00 -23.05 -11.32
N VAL A 333 -26.39 -23.18 -10.14
CA VAL A 333 -25.13 -23.90 -9.96
C VAL A 333 -25.27 -25.37 -10.35
N ALA A 334 -26.34 -26.04 -9.88
CA ALA A 334 -26.60 -27.44 -10.19
C ALA A 334 -26.87 -27.67 -11.68
N GLU A 335 -27.70 -26.82 -12.30
CA GLU A 335 -28.00 -26.86 -13.74
C GLU A 335 -26.73 -26.66 -14.59
N TRP A 336 -25.86 -25.73 -14.20
CA TRP A 336 -24.61 -25.49 -14.91
C TRP A 336 -23.62 -26.65 -14.76
N LYS A 337 -23.51 -27.24 -13.56
CA LYS A 337 -22.66 -28.43 -13.34
C LYS A 337 -23.10 -29.60 -14.21
N ASP A 338 -24.41 -29.90 -14.26
CA ASP A 338 -24.96 -30.93 -15.15
C ASP A 338 -24.66 -30.65 -16.63
N LEU A 339 -24.82 -29.39 -17.05
CA LEU A 339 -24.49 -28.97 -18.41
C LEU A 339 -23.02 -29.22 -18.75
N VAL A 340 -22.10 -28.84 -17.86
CA VAL A 340 -20.66 -29.05 -18.05
C VAL A 340 -20.30 -30.52 -18.04
N ASP A 341 -20.93 -31.34 -17.20
CA ASP A 341 -20.67 -32.78 -17.16
C ASP A 341 -21.10 -33.48 -18.46
N ARG A 342 -22.30 -33.14 -18.97
CA ARG A 342 -22.74 -33.62 -20.30
C ARG A 342 -21.86 -33.09 -21.42
N TYR A 343 -21.41 -31.82 -21.34
CA TYR A 343 -20.51 -31.22 -22.31
C TYR A 343 -19.17 -31.98 -22.39
N VAL A 344 -18.58 -32.32 -21.24
CA VAL A 344 -17.32 -33.06 -21.15
C VAL A 344 -17.50 -34.49 -21.67
N GLN A 345 -18.63 -35.14 -21.43
CA GLN A 345 -18.92 -36.46 -22.01
C GLN A 345 -19.02 -36.40 -23.54
N GLN A 346 -19.64 -35.36 -24.09
CA GLN A 346 -19.84 -35.19 -25.53
C GLN A 346 -18.57 -34.71 -26.27
N TYR A 347 -17.76 -33.88 -25.61
CA TYR A 347 -16.55 -33.25 -26.15
C TYR A 347 -15.37 -33.41 -25.17
N PRO A 348 -14.81 -34.63 -24.99
CA PRO A 348 -13.87 -34.92 -23.89
C PRO A 348 -12.59 -34.07 -23.91
N GLU A 349 -11.94 -33.91 -25.06
CA GLU A 349 -10.71 -33.12 -25.17
C GLU A 349 -10.95 -31.63 -24.87
N LEU A 350 -11.95 -31.05 -25.52
CA LEU A 350 -12.32 -29.64 -25.35
C LEU A 350 -12.95 -29.37 -23.97
N GLY A 351 -13.66 -30.36 -23.43
CA GLY A 351 -14.25 -30.34 -22.10
C GLY A 351 -13.20 -30.32 -21.00
N GLU A 352 -12.14 -31.12 -21.13
CA GLU A 352 -11.03 -31.08 -20.18
C GLU A 352 -10.21 -29.80 -20.31
N GLU A 353 -9.98 -29.31 -21.54
CA GLU A 353 -9.37 -27.98 -21.72
C GLU A 353 -10.22 -26.90 -21.04
N PHE A 354 -11.53 -26.88 -21.26
CA PHE A 354 -12.45 -25.94 -20.60
C PHE A 354 -12.35 -26.03 -19.08
N ARG A 355 -12.39 -27.24 -18.50
CA ARG A 355 -12.25 -27.44 -17.06
C ARG A 355 -10.89 -26.94 -16.53
N SER A 356 -9.80 -27.19 -17.26
CA SER A 356 -8.48 -26.68 -16.91
C SER A 356 -8.43 -25.14 -16.92
N ARG A 357 -9.10 -24.51 -17.89
CA ARG A 357 -9.21 -23.05 -17.99
C ARG A 357 -10.07 -22.46 -16.87
N VAL A 358 -11.15 -23.13 -16.47
CA VAL A 358 -11.97 -22.78 -15.29
C VAL A 358 -11.16 -22.90 -13.99
N ARG A 359 -10.26 -23.88 -13.88
CA ARG A 359 -9.34 -24.02 -12.73
C ARG A 359 -8.17 -23.02 -12.74
N GLY A 360 -8.03 -22.21 -13.80
CA GLY A 360 -6.94 -21.24 -13.92
C GLY A 360 -5.56 -21.86 -14.13
N GLU A 361 -5.51 -23.06 -14.74
CA GLU A 361 -4.27 -23.79 -14.97
C GLU A 361 -3.58 -23.31 -16.26
N ILE A 362 -2.26 -23.21 -16.20
CA ILE A 362 -1.40 -23.03 -17.37
C ILE A 362 -0.73 -24.37 -17.65
N PRO A 363 -0.73 -24.88 -18.90
CA PRO A 363 -0.06 -26.13 -19.23
C PRO A 363 1.42 -26.13 -18.82
N SER A 364 1.87 -27.16 -18.09
CA SER A 364 3.22 -27.19 -17.48
C SER A 364 4.38 -27.07 -18.47
N HIS A 365 4.15 -27.40 -19.74
CA HIS A 365 5.15 -27.33 -20.82
C HIS A 365 5.41 -25.90 -21.33
N TRP A 366 4.76 -24.87 -20.80
CA TRP A 366 4.95 -23.48 -21.27
C TRP A 366 6.41 -23.02 -21.13
N LYS A 367 7.15 -23.53 -20.14
CA LYS A 367 8.58 -23.22 -19.94
C LYS A 367 9.45 -23.79 -21.06
N ASP A 368 9.08 -24.94 -21.61
CA ASP A 368 9.81 -25.61 -22.69
C ASP A 368 9.75 -24.81 -23.99
N LEU A 369 8.78 -23.90 -24.11
CA LEU A 369 8.63 -22.99 -25.24
C LEU A 369 9.56 -21.77 -25.18
N ILE A 370 10.21 -21.52 -24.04
CA ILE A 370 11.22 -20.46 -23.91
C ILE A 370 12.50 -20.90 -24.66
N PRO A 371 13.05 -20.08 -25.57
CA PRO A 371 14.27 -20.42 -26.30
C PRO A 371 15.44 -20.77 -25.37
N GLN A 372 16.11 -21.88 -25.67
CA GLN A 372 17.32 -22.33 -24.94
C GLN A 372 18.57 -21.51 -25.30
N SER A 373 18.55 -20.82 -26.44
CA SER A 373 19.63 -19.96 -26.92
C SER A 373 19.07 -18.80 -27.73
N PHE A 374 19.82 -17.71 -27.77
CA PHE A 374 19.52 -16.52 -28.56
C PHE A 374 20.56 -16.30 -29.67
N PRO A 375 20.27 -15.47 -30.69
CA PRO A 375 21.27 -15.07 -31.67
C PRO A 375 22.47 -14.36 -31.02
N ASP A 376 23.68 -14.62 -31.52
CA ASP A 376 24.92 -14.05 -30.96
C ASP A 376 25.09 -12.53 -31.19
N GLY A 377 24.35 -11.95 -32.12
CA GLY A 377 24.46 -10.55 -32.49
C GLY A 377 23.68 -9.61 -31.56
N ASP A 378 24.10 -8.34 -31.50
CA ASP A 378 23.40 -7.31 -30.75
C ASP A 378 21.91 -7.25 -31.13
N THR A 379 21.06 -7.35 -30.12
CA THR A 379 19.63 -7.54 -30.26
C THR A 379 18.91 -6.58 -29.32
N ALA A 380 17.87 -5.91 -29.81
CA ALA A 380 17.04 -5.04 -28.98
C ALA A 380 16.19 -5.91 -28.04
N THR A 381 16.06 -5.59 -26.76
CA THR A 381 15.36 -6.50 -25.82
C THR A 381 13.87 -6.60 -26.08
N ARG A 382 13.26 -5.66 -26.82
CA ARG A 382 11.89 -5.86 -27.35
C ARG A 382 11.80 -6.98 -28.37
N ALA A 383 12.84 -7.18 -29.19
CA ALA A 383 12.91 -8.29 -30.13
C ALA A 383 13.17 -9.60 -29.39
N SER A 384 14.05 -9.59 -28.39
CA SER A 384 14.25 -10.74 -27.48
C SER A 384 12.96 -11.12 -26.76
N SER A 385 12.18 -10.15 -26.31
CA SER A 385 10.85 -10.33 -25.72
C SER A 385 9.90 -11.06 -26.68
N GLY A 386 9.88 -10.66 -27.95
CA GLY A 386 9.14 -11.37 -28.99
C GLY A 386 9.63 -12.80 -29.23
N LEU A 387 10.95 -13.05 -29.19
CA LEU A 387 11.51 -14.40 -29.32
C LEU A 387 11.10 -15.32 -28.16
N VAL A 388 11.00 -14.77 -26.95
CA VAL A 388 10.60 -15.50 -25.75
C VAL A 388 9.10 -15.77 -25.72
N PHE A 389 8.29 -14.72 -25.88
CA PHE A 389 6.88 -14.81 -25.56
C PHE A 389 5.99 -15.25 -26.73
N ASN A 390 6.33 -14.93 -27.97
CA ASN A 390 5.46 -15.27 -29.12
C ASN A 390 5.23 -16.79 -29.29
N PRO A 391 6.21 -17.68 -29.07
CA PRO A 391 5.96 -19.13 -29.04
C PRO A 391 4.95 -19.54 -27.95
N ILE A 392 5.08 -18.96 -26.75
CA ILE A 392 4.17 -19.22 -25.62
C ILE A 392 2.76 -18.74 -25.96
N ALA A 393 2.64 -17.50 -26.45
CA ALA A 393 1.35 -16.93 -26.85
C ALA A 393 0.68 -17.74 -27.96
N LYS A 394 1.44 -18.34 -28.88
CA LYS A 394 0.90 -19.18 -29.94
C LYS A 394 0.27 -20.46 -29.41
N GLU A 395 0.94 -21.16 -28.50
CA GLU A 395 0.54 -22.50 -28.04
C GLU A 395 -0.37 -22.48 -26.81
N ILE A 396 -0.27 -21.46 -25.95
CA ILE A 396 -0.99 -21.41 -24.67
C ILE A 396 -2.21 -20.47 -24.75
N ASN A 397 -3.41 -21.06 -24.66
CA ASN A 397 -4.68 -20.35 -24.83
C ASN A 397 -5.04 -19.39 -23.69
N SER A 398 -4.34 -19.42 -22.55
CA SER A 398 -4.59 -18.52 -21.43
C SER A 398 -4.20 -17.06 -21.68
N PHE A 399 -3.35 -16.80 -22.68
CA PHE A 399 -2.88 -15.45 -22.96
C PHE A 399 -3.77 -14.72 -23.96
N LEU A 400 -4.24 -13.54 -23.56
CA LEU A 400 -4.82 -12.52 -24.43
C LEU A 400 -3.82 -11.38 -24.55
N VAL A 401 -3.27 -11.22 -25.74
CA VAL A 401 -2.18 -10.28 -26.01
C VAL A 401 -2.74 -9.09 -26.75
N GLY A 402 -2.30 -7.88 -26.47
CA GLY A 402 -2.74 -6.74 -27.24
C GLY A 402 -1.84 -5.53 -27.09
N THR A 403 -2.15 -4.53 -27.91
CA THR A 403 -1.37 -3.30 -27.98
C THR A 403 -2.25 -2.09 -28.22
N ALA A 404 -1.83 -0.96 -27.65
CA ALA A 404 -2.38 0.34 -27.96
C ALA A 404 -1.77 0.86 -29.28
N ASP A 405 -2.24 0.31 -30.41
CA ASP A 405 -1.86 0.70 -31.79
C ASP A 405 -0.37 0.56 -32.17
N LEU A 406 0.42 -0.23 -31.44
CA LEU A 406 1.88 -0.29 -31.63
C LEU A 406 2.39 -1.67 -32.06
N SER A 407 1.55 -2.48 -32.71
CA SER A 407 1.87 -3.88 -33.09
C SER A 407 3.22 -4.04 -33.81
N PRO A 408 3.57 -3.21 -34.81
CA PRO A 408 4.85 -3.33 -35.52
C PRO A 408 6.07 -2.93 -34.68
N SER A 409 5.86 -2.21 -33.57
CA SER A 409 6.92 -1.62 -32.76
C SER A 409 7.27 -2.45 -31.52
N VAL A 410 6.28 -3.13 -30.93
CA VAL A 410 6.42 -3.80 -29.62
C VAL A 410 6.87 -5.26 -29.71
N ASN A 411 6.82 -5.89 -30.90
CA ASN A 411 7.22 -7.29 -31.16
C ASN A 411 6.41 -8.38 -30.42
N MET A 412 5.17 -8.09 -30.04
CA MET A 412 4.28 -9.02 -29.33
C MET A 412 3.32 -9.80 -30.25
N ILE A 413 3.55 -9.76 -31.57
CA ILE A 413 2.71 -10.39 -32.59
C ILE A 413 3.31 -11.73 -33.02
N TRP A 414 2.51 -12.80 -33.02
CA TRP A 414 2.94 -14.11 -33.55
C TRP A 414 2.28 -14.45 -34.89
N LYS A 415 2.96 -15.29 -35.67
CA LYS A 415 2.44 -15.75 -36.97
C LYS A 415 1.21 -16.64 -36.76
N GLY A 416 0.16 -16.37 -37.54
CA GLY A 416 -1.09 -17.13 -37.48
C GLY A 416 -2.02 -16.74 -36.33
N LYS A 417 -1.74 -15.63 -35.64
CA LYS A 417 -2.67 -15.07 -34.66
C LYS A 417 -4.05 -14.83 -35.27
N VAL A 418 -5.07 -14.93 -34.42
CA VAL A 418 -6.43 -14.49 -34.73
C VAL A 418 -6.74 -13.27 -33.87
N ASP A 419 -7.23 -12.22 -34.51
CA ASP A 419 -7.62 -10.98 -33.84
C ASP A 419 -8.95 -11.14 -33.10
N PHE A 420 -9.00 -10.64 -31.86
CA PHE A 420 -10.25 -10.51 -31.12
C PHE A 420 -11.05 -9.38 -31.75
N GLN A 421 -12.04 -9.75 -32.57
CA GLN A 421 -12.86 -8.82 -33.32
C GLN A 421 -14.28 -9.37 -33.48
N HIS A 422 -15.26 -8.50 -33.70
CA HIS A 422 -16.59 -8.94 -34.08
C HIS A 422 -16.52 -9.75 -35.39
N PRO A 423 -17.12 -10.95 -35.48
CA PRO A 423 -16.95 -11.85 -36.63
C PRO A 423 -17.46 -11.30 -37.96
N ASP A 424 -18.39 -10.34 -37.94
CA ASP A 424 -18.88 -9.67 -39.16
C ASP A 424 -18.11 -8.40 -39.53
N LEU A 425 -17.15 -7.96 -38.70
CA LEU A 425 -16.34 -6.79 -39.04
C LEU A 425 -15.45 -7.10 -40.25
N ARG A 426 -15.47 -6.22 -41.25
CA ARG A 426 -14.59 -6.27 -42.41
C ARG A 426 -13.79 -4.99 -42.46
N THR A 427 -12.51 -5.04 -42.08
CA THR A 427 -11.67 -3.85 -42.02
C THR A 427 -11.10 -3.51 -43.40
N THR A 428 -10.86 -2.22 -43.64
CA THR A 428 -10.28 -1.73 -44.91
C THR A 428 -8.84 -2.21 -45.11
N CYS A 429 -8.08 -2.41 -44.03
CA CYS A 429 -6.72 -2.94 -44.10
C CYS A 429 -6.65 -4.47 -44.26
N GLY A 430 -7.80 -5.15 -44.28
CA GLY A 430 -7.89 -6.60 -44.48
C GLY A 430 -7.62 -7.45 -43.23
N ILE A 431 -7.28 -6.84 -42.09
CA ILE A 431 -7.13 -7.53 -40.80
C ILE A 431 -8.52 -7.79 -40.22
N ASN A 432 -8.96 -9.04 -40.27
CA ASN A 432 -10.25 -9.48 -39.74
C ASN A 432 -10.04 -10.52 -38.62
N GLY A 433 -11.07 -10.78 -37.83
CA GLY A 433 -10.95 -11.67 -36.68
C GLY A 433 -12.26 -12.29 -36.24
N SER A 434 -12.25 -12.81 -35.02
CA SER A 434 -13.41 -13.41 -34.38
C SER A 434 -13.30 -13.23 -32.87
N TYR A 435 -14.36 -13.48 -32.12
CA TYR A 435 -14.29 -13.41 -30.65
C TYR A 435 -13.38 -14.49 -30.03
N ALA A 436 -13.11 -15.59 -30.72
CA ALA A 436 -12.11 -16.58 -30.27
C ALA A 436 -10.66 -16.08 -30.43
N GLY A 437 -10.46 -14.94 -31.09
CA GLY A 437 -9.15 -14.34 -31.26
C GLY A 437 -8.48 -13.97 -29.93
N ARG A 438 -7.14 -14.03 -29.92
CA ARG A 438 -6.31 -13.79 -28.73
C ARG A 438 -5.35 -12.61 -28.90
N TYR A 439 -5.43 -11.90 -30.03
CA TYR A 439 -4.71 -10.65 -30.24
C TYR A 439 -5.67 -9.46 -30.29
N ILE A 440 -5.45 -8.43 -29.47
CA ILE A 440 -6.36 -7.30 -29.30
C ILE A 440 -5.71 -6.04 -29.84
N HIS A 441 -6.37 -5.41 -30.81
CA HIS A 441 -6.06 -4.07 -31.26
C HIS A 441 -6.89 -3.06 -30.46
N TYR A 442 -6.33 -2.49 -29.40
CA TYR A 442 -7.04 -1.55 -28.53
C TYR A 442 -7.24 -0.16 -29.17
N GLY A 443 -6.48 0.18 -30.21
CA GLY A 443 -6.33 1.56 -30.70
C GLY A 443 -5.50 2.40 -29.73
N ILE A 444 -5.49 3.72 -29.89
CA ILE A 444 -4.72 4.66 -29.04
C ILE A 444 -5.49 4.88 -27.73
N ARG A 445 -5.42 3.89 -26.84
CA ARG A 445 -6.26 3.78 -25.63
C ARG A 445 -5.51 3.09 -24.49
N GLU A 446 -4.36 3.61 -24.07
CA GLU A 446 -3.52 2.97 -23.05
C GLU A 446 -4.23 2.78 -21.72
N HIS A 447 -4.99 3.79 -21.29
CA HIS A 447 -5.72 3.74 -20.03
C HIS A 447 -6.79 2.66 -20.08
N ALA A 448 -7.63 2.65 -21.13
CA ALA A 448 -8.62 1.59 -21.27
C ALA A 448 -8.01 0.21 -21.54
N MET A 449 -6.89 0.11 -22.27
CA MET A 449 -6.18 -1.15 -22.48
C MET A 449 -5.82 -1.82 -21.15
N CYS A 450 -5.22 -1.06 -20.22
CA CYS A 450 -4.83 -1.61 -18.92
C CYS A 450 -6.06 -1.91 -18.04
N ALA A 451 -7.08 -1.04 -18.04
CA ALA A 451 -8.29 -1.25 -17.24
C ALA A 451 -9.16 -2.42 -17.77
N ILE A 452 -9.29 -2.59 -19.09
CA ILE A 452 -9.93 -3.77 -19.71
C ILE A 452 -9.16 -5.03 -19.32
N SER A 453 -7.82 -4.96 -19.31
CA SER A 453 -6.98 -6.08 -18.90
C SER A 453 -7.19 -6.47 -17.44
N ASN A 454 -7.41 -5.50 -16.54
CA ASN A 454 -7.82 -5.82 -15.16
C ASN A 454 -9.16 -6.58 -15.14
N GLY A 455 -10.15 -6.16 -15.94
CA GLY A 455 -11.42 -6.88 -16.06
C GLY A 455 -11.27 -8.31 -16.60
N LEU A 456 -10.39 -8.51 -17.59
CA LEU A 456 -10.06 -9.84 -18.10
C LEU A 456 -9.44 -10.73 -17.02
N ALA A 457 -8.45 -10.21 -16.28
CA ALA A 457 -7.77 -10.95 -15.21
C ALA A 457 -8.70 -11.24 -14.01
N ALA A 458 -9.62 -10.32 -13.71
CA ALA A 458 -10.60 -10.45 -12.63
C ALA A 458 -11.72 -11.46 -12.93
N PHE A 459 -11.96 -11.80 -14.20
CA PHE A 459 -13.06 -12.70 -14.59
C PHE A 459 -13.08 -14.02 -13.81
N ASN A 460 -11.89 -14.63 -13.68
CA ASN A 460 -11.56 -15.76 -12.82
C ASN A 460 -10.03 -15.96 -12.81
N PRO A 461 -9.37 -16.08 -11.65
CA PRO A 461 -7.90 -16.14 -11.57
C PRO A 461 -7.28 -17.22 -12.48
N GLY A 462 -6.28 -16.83 -13.28
CA GLY A 462 -5.57 -17.73 -14.21
C GLY A 462 -6.36 -18.13 -15.46
N THR A 463 -7.68 -17.89 -15.51
CA THR A 463 -8.48 -18.08 -16.74
C THR A 463 -8.06 -17.08 -17.81
N PHE A 464 -7.64 -15.87 -17.48
CA PHE A 464 -6.99 -15.01 -18.48
C PHE A 464 -5.72 -14.45 -17.89
N ILE A 465 -4.66 -14.45 -18.71
CA ILE A 465 -3.41 -13.76 -18.41
C ILE A 465 -3.24 -12.70 -19.49
N PRO A 466 -3.77 -11.48 -19.26
CA PRO A 466 -3.69 -10.42 -20.23
C PRO A 466 -2.24 -9.92 -20.35
N VAL A 467 -1.82 -9.73 -21.59
CA VAL A 467 -0.52 -9.15 -21.93
C VAL A 467 -0.76 -7.88 -22.74
N THR A 468 -0.51 -6.75 -22.12
CA THR A 468 -0.64 -5.43 -22.75
C THR A 468 0.71 -4.95 -23.27
N SER A 469 0.71 -4.08 -24.27
CA SER A 469 1.95 -3.53 -24.81
C SER A 469 1.80 -2.13 -25.38
N SER A 470 2.69 -1.23 -24.95
CA SER A 470 2.83 0.14 -25.46
C SER A 470 4.29 0.60 -25.23
N PHE A 471 4.58 1.86 -25.48
CA PHE A 471 5.85 2.46 -25.06
C PHE A 471 5.83 2.69 -23.55
N PHE A 472 6.97 2.52 -22.90
CA PHE A 472 7.10 2.65 -21.45
C PHE A 472 6.59 4.00 -20.94
N MET A 473 6.94 5.09 -21.62
CA MET A 473 6.44 6.44 -21.31
C MET A 473 4.91 6.56 -21.34
N PHE A 474 4.21 5.81 -22.19
CA PHE A 474 2.76 5.91 -22.32
C PHE A 474 2.00 5.12 -21.25
N TYR A 475 2.67 4.29 -20.45
CA TYR A 475 2.06 3.75 -19.24
C TYR A 475 1.75 4.83 -18.21
N LEU A 476 2.28 6.06 -18.35
CA LEU A 476 1.84 7.22 -17.57
C LEU A 476 0.35 7.56 -17.81
N TYR A 477 -0.14 7.42 -19.04
CA TYR A 477 -1.58 7.58 -19.34
C TYR A 477 -2.41 6.52 -18.62
N ALA A 478 -1.87 5.32 -18.47
CA ALA A 478 -2.55 4.18 -17.86
C ALA A 478 -2.22 3.99 -16.37
N ALA A 479 -1.44 4.89 -15.75
CA ALA A 479 -0.93 4.71 -14.39
C ALA A 479 -2.03 4.42 -13.37
N PRO A 480 -3.22 5.07 -13.42
CA PRO A 480 -4.33 4.72 -12.52
C PRO A 480 -4.80 3.27 -12.70
N ALA A 481 -4.89 2.75 -13.93
CA ALA A 481 -5.30 1.37 -14.18
C ALA A 481 -4.23 0.35 -13.77
N VAL A 482 -2.95 0.65 -14.00
CA VAL A 482 -1.84 -0.18 -13.51
C VAL A 482 -1.85 -0.25 -11.97
N ARG A 483 -2.06 0.90 -11.30
CA ARG A 483 -2.25 0.96 -9.84
C ARG A 483 -3.42 0.08 -9.40
N MET A 484 -4.57 0.18 -10.08
CA MET A 484 -5.74 -0.63 -9.73
C MET A 484 -5.51 -2.13 -9.96
N GLY A 485 -4.74 -2.52 -10.97
CA GLY A 485 -4.35 -3.93 -11.16
C GLY A 485 -3.48 -4.44 -10.02
N ALA A 486 -2.56 -3.60 -9.51
CA ALA A 486 -1.72 -3.93 -8.37
C ALA A 486 -2.52 -4.02 -7.06
N LEU A 487 -3.42 -3.07 -6.81
CA LEU A 487 -4.29 -3.04 -5.63
C LEU A 487 -5.16 -4.29 -5.55
N GLN A 488 -5.66 -4.77 -6.69
CA GLN A 488 -6.53 -5.95 -6.80
C GLN A 488 -5.78 -7.28 -6.89
N HIS A 489 -4.45 -7.28 -6.76
CA HIS A 489 -3.63 -8.49 -6.90
C HIS A 489 -3.83 -9.22 -8.25
N LEU A 490 -4.09 -8.49 -9.35
CA LEU A 490 -4.41 -9.09 -10.64
C LEU A 490 -3.15 -9.49 -11.42
N GLN A 491 -3.19 -10.66 -12.05
CA GLN A 491 -2.11 -11.13 -12.92
C GLN A 491 -2.24 -10.52 -14.33
N VAL A 492 -1.68 -9.33 -14.50
CA VAL A 492 -1.54 -8.64 -15.80
C VAL A 492 -0.07 -8.43 -16.12
N ILE A 493 0.35 -8.73 -17.35
CA ILE A 493 1.73 -8.50 -17.81
C ILE A 493 1.75 -7.31 -18.77
N HIS A 494 2.56 -6.31 -18.47
CA HIS A 494 2.74 -5.11 -19.26
C HIS A 494 4.10 -5.17 -19.97
N ALA A 495 4.10 -5.48 -21.26
CA ALA A 495 5.29 -5.40 -22.11
C ALA A 495 5.52 -3.93 -22.50
N ALA A 496 6.35 -3.23 -21.73
CA ALA A 496 6.63 -1.82 -21.89
C ALA A 496 7.91 -1.62 -22.70
N THR A 497 7.78 -1.16 -23.94
CA THR A 497 8.93 -1.08 -24.85
C THR A 497 9.51 0.33 -24.93
N HIS A 498 10.65 0.48 -25.61
CA HIS A 498 11.37 1.76 -25.74
C HIS A 498 12.03 2.27 -24.45
N ASP A 499 12.38 1.34 -23.55
CA ASP A 499 13.22 1.55 -22.37
C ASP A 499 14.19 0.35 -22.23
N SER A 500 14.53 -0.30 -21.10
CA SER A 500 15.44 -1.47 -21.18
C SER A 500 15.48 -2.41 -19.98
N ILE A 501 15.58 -3.70 -20.31
CA ILE A 501 16.26 -4.74 -19.55
C ILE A 501 17.60 -5.07 -20.22
N ALA A 502 18.55 -5.71 -19.54
CA ALA A 502 19.95 -5.71 -19.97
C ALA A 502 20.23 -6.42 -21.30
N ASP A 503 19.72 -7.63 -21.50
CA ASP A 503 19.92 -8.42 -22.72
C ASP A 503 18.85 -9.52 -22.90
N SER A 504 19.07 -10.46 -23.82
CA SER A 504 18.10 -11.53 -24.10
C SER A 504 17.94 -12.54 -22.97
N GLU A 505 19.00 -12.85 -22.22
CA GLU A 505 18.93 -13.79 -21.10
C GLU A 505 18.14 -13.19 -19.94
N GLU A 506 18.38 -11.92 -19.60
CA GLU A 506 17.56 -11.25 -18.59
C GLU A 506 16.11 -11.07 -19.03
N THR A 507 15.88 -10.78 -20.32
CA THR A 507 14.52 -10.74 -20.90
C THR A 507 13.79 -12.06 -20.72
N ALA A 508 14.46 -13.20 -20.96
CA ALA A 508 13.89 -14.52 -20.75
C ALA A 508 13.52 -14.76 -19.28
N GLY A 509 14.42 -14.40 -18.36
CA GLY A 509 14.18 -14.50 -16.92
C GLY A 509 13.00 -13.65 -16.46
N ALA A 510 12.88 -12.41 -16.96
CA ALA A 510 11.78 -11.53 -16.64
C ALA A 510 10.42 -12.08 -17.10
N TRP A 511 10.35 -12.65 -18.31
CA TRP A 511 9.13 -13.31 -18.79
C TRP A 511 8.77 -14.55 -17.98
N GLU A 512 9.75 -15.39 -17.64
CA GLU A 512 9.51 -16.58 -16.81
C GLU A 512 8.90 -16.18 -15.45
N ILE A 513 9.45 -15.14 -14.82
CA ILE A 513 8.96 -14.63 -13.54
C ILE A 513 7.57 -14.01 -13.70
N ALA A 514 7.35 -13.17 -14.71
CA ALA A 514 6.07 -12.49 -14.93
C ALA A 514 4.93 -13.49 -15.20
N ILE A 515 5.18 -14.54 -15.98
CA ILE A 515 4.20 -15.61 -16.23
C ILE A 515 3.93 -16.42 -14.95
N GLY A 516 4.95 -16.63 -14.12
CA GLY A 516 4.82 -17.32 -12.83
C GLY A 516 4.21 -16.48 -11.70
N ALA A 517 4.20 -15.16 -11.83
CA ALA A 517 3.76 -14.23 -10.79
C ALA A 517 2.23 -14.17 -10.68
N LYS A 518 1.64 -15.14 -9.98
CA LYS A 518 0.23 -15.12 -9.60
C LYS A 518 0.02 -14.08 -8.49
N GLY A 519 -1.04 -13.27 -8.57
CA GLY A 519 -1.39 -12.32 -7.51
C GLY A 519 -0.73 -10.94 -7.60
N THR A 520 -0.04 -10.62 -8.70
CA THR A 520 0.59 -9.30 -8.87
C THR A 520 0.82 -8.98 -10.35
N PRO A 521 0.62 -7.72 -10.79
CA PRO A 521 0.97 -7.33 -12.15
C PRO A 521 2.48 -7.22 -12.31
N SER A 522 2.95 -7.36 -13.54
CA SER A 522 4.36 -7.24 -13.90
C SER A 522 4.54 -6.24 -15.02
N ILE A 523 5.57 -5.38 -14.94
CA ILE A 523 6.00 -4.54 -16.06
C ILE A 523 7.37 -5.04 -16.50
N ILE A 524 7.50 -5.39 -17.78
CA ILE A 524 8.77 -5.77 -18.39
C ILE A 524 9.19 -4.64 -19.31
N SER A 525 10.20 -3.87 -18.88
CA SER A 525 10.78 -2.77 -19.66
C SER A 525 11.78 -3.30 -20.70
N THR A 526 11.68 -2.88 -21.97
CA THR A 526 12.47 -3.43 -23.08
C THR A 526 12.91 -2.39 -24.10
N SER A 527 14.07 -2.60 -24.73
CA SER A 527 14.76 -1.62 -25.55
C SER A 527 14.38 -1.59 -27.00
N ARG A 528 14.42 -0.35 -27.52
CA ARG A 528 14.29 -0.07 -28.95
C ARG A 528 15.60 -0.31 -29.67
N HIS A 529 16.68 0.20 -29.11
CA HIS A 529 18.04 0.10 -29.64
C HIS A 529 18.60 -1.30 -29.39
N LYS A 530 19.58 -1.71 -30.18
CA LYS A 530 20.26 -3.00 -29.98
C LYS A 530 21.16 -2.92 -28.75
N VAL A 531 21.15 -3.96 -27.93
CA VAL A 531 22.07 -4.11 -26.79
C VAL A 531 22.98 -5.31 -27.03
N PRO A 532 24.25 -5.26 -26.54
CA PRO A 532 25.16 -6.38 -26.65
C PRO A 532 24.65 -7.58 -25.84
N GLN A 533 24.93 -8.79 -26.34
CA GLN A 533 24.60 -10.01 -25.60
C GLN A 533 25.72 -10.34 -24.62
N LEU A 534 25.43 -10.29 -23.32
CA LEU A 534 26.44 -10.39 -22.27
C LEU A 534 26.63 -11.86 -21.88
N LYS A 535 27.89 -12.33 -21.83
CA LYS A 535 28.18 -13.73 -21.43
C LYS A 535 27.99 -13.95 -19.93
N GLN A 536 27.89 -12.89 -19.16
CA GLN A 536 27.82 -12.91 -17.69
C GLN A 536 26.38 -13.01 -17.17
N THR A 537 25.38 -12.59 -17.95
CA THR A 537 23.97 -12.59 -17.54
C THR A 537 23.40 -13.99 -17.47
N ARG A 538 22.44 -14.20 -16.58
CA ARG A 538 21.81 -15.51 -16.36
C ARG A 538 20.33 -15.32 -16.11
N ARG A 539 19.47 -15.89 -16.96
CA ARG A 539 18.01 -15.81 -16.79
C ARG A 539 17.52 -16.25 -15.39
N GLY A 540 18.13 -17.30 -14.83
CA GLY A 540 17.78 -17.82 -13.50
C GLY A 540 18.13 -16.87 -12.35
N SER A 541 19.09 -15.97 -12.55
CA SER A 541 19.49 -14.98 -11.54
C SER A 541 18.55 -13.79 -11.47
N VAL A 542 17.74 -13.54 -12.51
CA VAL A 542 16.74 -12.46 -12.53
C VAL A 542 15.72 -12.62 -11.39
N ALA A 543 15.41 -13.86 -11.00
CA ALA A 543 14.49 -14.16 -9.90
C ALA A 543 14.99 -13.65 -8.53
N LYS A 544 16.27 -13.32 -8.43
CA LYS A 544 16.89 -12.72 -7.24
C LYS A 544 16.81 -11.20 -7.22
N GLY A 545 16.34 -10.55 -8.29
CA GLY A 545 16.18 -9.10 -8.42
C GLY A 545 17.47 -8.31 -8.59
N ALA A 546 18.57 -8.76 -8.02
CA ALA A 546 19.92 -8.29 -8.29
C ALA A 546 20.96 -9.40 -8.08
N TYR A 547 22.03 -9.39 -8.87
CA TYR A 547 23.11 -10.39 -8.79
C TYR A 547 24.42 -9.87 -9.37
N VAL A 548 25.54 -10.44 -8.89
CA VAL A 548 26.88 -10.07 -9.37
C VAL A 548 27.12 -10.66 -10.76
N VAL A 549 27.53 -9.83 -11.72
CA VAL A 549 27.89 -10.25 -13.07
C VAL A 549 29.41 -10.26 -13.30
N GLU A 550 30.15 -9.46 -12.55
CA GLU A 550 31.62 -9.47 -12.54
C GLU A 550 32.08 -9.25 -11.10
N GLU A 551 32.73 -10.25 -10.51
CA GLU A 551 33.14 -10.24 -9.10
C GLU A 551 34.62 -9.87 -8.96
N ASP A 552 34.92 -9.07 -7.95
CA ASP A 552 36.27 -8.82 -7.43
C ASP A 552 36.16 -8.73 -5.91
N GLU A 553 36.75 -9.70 -5.20
CA GLU A 553 36.65 -9.78 -3.73
C GLU A 553 37.30 -8.59 -3.02
N GLU A 554 38.27 -7.96 -3.68
CA GLU A 554 39.05 -6.82 -3.20
C GLU A 554 38.55 -5.51 -3.82
N ALA A 555 37.32 -5.48 -4.34
CA ALA A 555 36.74 -4.32 -5.01
C ALA A 555 36.72 -3.08 -4.12
N GLU A 556 37.18 -1.98 -4.68
CA GLU A 556 37.15 -0.64 -4.08
C GLU A 556 35.85 0.10 -4.41
N ILE A 557 35.12 -0.36 -5.45
CA ILE A 557 33.86 0.23 -5.88
C ILE A 557 32.91 -0.83 -6.45
N THR A 558 31.62 -0.68 -6.16
CA THR A 558 30.55 -1.49 -6.77
C THR A 558 29.81 -0.66 -7.83
N LEU A 559 29.79 -1.13 -9.07
CA LEU A 559 28.99 -0.55 -10.14
C LEU A 559 27.69 -1.34 -10.29
N ILE A 560 26.56 -0.64 -10.23
CA ILE A 560 25.23 -1.24 -10.37
C ILE A 560 24.68 -0.78 -11.72
N GLY A 561 24.62 -1.70 -12.68
CA GLY A 561 24.03 -1.44 -13.99
C GLY A 561 22.58 -1.88 -14.03
N VAL A 562 21.71 -1.02 -14.58
CA VAL A 562 20.28 -1.28 -14.68
C VAL A 562 19.86 -1.22 -16.14
N GLY A 563 19.19 -2.26 -16.64
CA GLY A 563 18.80 -2.30 -18.05
C GLY A 563 20.01 -2.26 -18.99
N ALA A 564 19.91 -1.50 -20.08
CA ALA A 564 20.95 -1.40 -21.12
C ALA A 564 22.30 -0.92 -20.56
N GLU A 565 22.25 -0.13 -19.49
CA GLU A 565 23.40 0.45 -18.81
C GLU A 565 24.28 -0.59 -18.11
N LEU A 566 23.84 -1.85 -17.98
CA LEU A 566 24.72 -2.94 -17.54
C LEU A 566 25.95 -3.10 -18.44
N SER A 567 25.76 -2.97 -19.75
CA SER A 567 26.88 -3.00 -20.70
C SER A 567 27.85 -1.82 -20.50
N PHE A 568 27.32 -0.66 -20.12
CA PHE A 568 28.10 0.52 -19.79
C PHE A 568 28.87 0.32 -18.47
N ALA A 569 28.24 -0.23 -17.44
CA ALA A 569 28.86 -0.55 -16.16
C ALA A 569 30.05 -1.51 -16.32
N LEU A 570 29.92 -2.54 -17.16
CA LEU A 570 31.01 -3.47 -17.49
C LEU A 570 32.16 -2.77 -18.23
N ASN A 571 31.88 -1.81 -19.10
CA ASN A 571 32.93 -1.03 -19.78
C ASN A 571 33.64 -0.08 -18.81
N VAL A 572 32.91 0.57 -17.91
CA VAL A 572 33.48 1.40 -16.85
C VAL A 572 34.39 0.58 -15.92
N ALA A 573 33.97 -0.63 -15.52
CA ALA A 573 34.81 -1.52 -14.71
C ALA A 573 36.14 -1.85 -15.39
N LYS A 574 36.14 -2.12 -16.71
CA LYS A 574 37.37 -2.37 -17.49
C LYS A 574 38.29 -1.14 -17.53
N GLU A 575 37.72 0.04 -17.72
CA GLU A 575 38.48 1.30 -17.77
C GLU A 575 39.11 1.60 -16.39
N LEU A 576 38.32 1.47 -15.31
CA LEU A 576 38.80 1.62 -13.93
C LEU A 576 39.94 0.65 -13.60
N LYS A 577 39.82 -0.61 -14.04
CA LYS A 577 40.88 -1.61 -13.90
C LYS A 577 42.17 -1.19 -14.61
N GLY A 578 42.07 -0.57 -15.79
CA GLY A 578 43.20 0.01 -16.52
C GLY A 578 43.89 1.16 -15.75
N GLN A 579 43.16 1.82 -14.87
CA GLN A 579 43.64 2.90 -13.98
C GLN A 579 44.04 2.40 -12.59
N GLY A 580 44.01 1.09 -12.35
CA GLY A 580 44.38 0.47 -11.08
C GLY A 580 43.29 0.46 -10.00
N VAL A 581 42.05 0.85 -10.34
CA VAL A 581 40.90 0.79 -9.42
C VAL A 581 40.15 -0.53 -9.63
N ARG A 582 39.98 -1.32 -8.58
CA ARG A 582 39.25 -2.59 -8.64
C ARG A 582 37.75 -2.35 -8.51
N ALA A 583 36.99 -2.73 -9.53
CA ALA A 583 35.54 -2.58 -9.56
C ALA A 583 34.85 -3.94 -9.68
N ARG A 584 33.74 -4.11 -8.98
CA ARG A 584 32.79 -5.22 -9.18
C ARG A 584 31.50 -4.70 -9.81
N VAL A 585 30.81 -5.54 -10.57
CA VAL A 585 29.61 -5.15 -11.33
C VAL A 585 28.42 -6.01 -10.96
N ILE A 586 27.29 -5.36 -10.68
CA ILE A 586 26.01 -5.96 -10.32
C ILE A 586 24.99 -5.61 -11.41
N SER A 587 24.20 -6.60 -11.83
CA SER A 587 22.96 -6.37 -12.56
C SER A 587 21.80 -6.24 -11.57
N PHE A 588 20.92 -5.26 -11.78
CA PHE A 588 19.80 -4.97 -10.88
C PHE A 588 18.47 -4.87 -11.65
N PRO A 589 17.91 -5.99 -12.15
CA PRO A 589 16.68 -5.97 -12.94
C PRO A 589 15.40 -5.66 -12.15
N SER A 590 15.34 -5.89 -10.84
CA SER A 590 14.09 -5.66 -10.08
C SER A 590 14.29 -5.47 -8.58
N TRP A 591 13.85 -4.33 -8.07
CA TRP A 591 13.84 -4.01 -6.64
C TRP A 591 12.93 -4.91 -5.85
N ARG A 592 11.68 -5.07 -6.28
CA ARG A 592 10.69 -5.91 -5.57
C ARG A 592 11.20 -7.34 -5.37
N LEU A 593 11.83 -7.92 -6.40
CA LEU A 593 12.40 -9.27 -6.28
C LEU A 593 13.62 -9.29 -5.37
N PHE A 594 14.45 -8.25 -5.40
CA PHE A 594 15.63 -8.15 -4.54
C PHE A 594 15.23 -7.97 -3.08
N ASP A 595 14.26 -7.10 -2.79
CA ASP A 595 13.72 -6.82 -1.46
C ASP A 595 13.07 -8.04 -0.82
N ALA A 596 12.50 -8.92 -1.63
CA ALA A 596 11.97 -10.20 -1.17
C ALA A 596 13.06 -11.23 -0.82
N GLN A 597 14.35 -10.97 -1.13
CA GLN A 597 15.44 -11.88 -0.78
C GLN A 597 15.86 -11.75 0.69
N PRO A 598 16.39 -12.82 1.30
CA PRO A 598 16.97 -12.77 2.64
C PRO A 598 18.00 -11.65 2.79
N VAL A 599 18.08 -11.07 3.98
CA VAL A 599 18.99 -9.96 4.30
C VAL A 599 20.44 -10.34 3.99
N GLU A 600 20.84 -11.58 4.27
CA GLU A 600 22.16 -12.13 4.01
C GLU A 600 22.50 -12.12 2.52
N TYR A 601 21.54 -12.52 1.68
CA TYR A 601 21.70 -12.45 0.23
C TYR A 601 21.88 -11.01 -0.20
N ARG A 602 20.99 -10.12 0.19
CA ARG A 602 21.07 -8.70 -0.19
C ARG A 602 22.40 -8.06 0.25
N ARG A 603 22.90 -8.39 1.46
CA ARG A 603 24.20 -7.93 1.98
C ARG A 603 25.37 -8.48 1.18
N SER A 604 25.32 -9.76 0.80
CA SER A 604 26.36 -10.38 -0.03
C SER A 604 26.45 -9.74 -1.42
N ILE A 605 25.31 -9.32 -1.97
CA ILE A 605 25.23 -8.63 -3.26
C ILE A 605 25.78 -7.22 -3.14
N LEU A 606 25.24 -6.37 -2.27
CA LEU A 606 25.62 -4.95 -2.23
C LEU A 606 26.93 -4.64 -1.49
N ARG A 607 27.34 -5.47 -0.53
CA ARG A 607 28.54 -5.30 0.31
C ARG A 607 28.73 -3.91 0.96
N ARG A 608 27.65 -3.12 1.13
CA ARG A 608 27.70 -1.78 1.76
C ARG A 608 28.30 -1.81 3.17
N HIS A 609 28.01 -2.86 3.94
CA HIS A 609 28.55 -3.09 5.29
C HIS A 609 30.09 -3.20 5.33
N LYS A 610 30.76 -3.47 4.20
CA LYS A 610 32.23 -3.47 4.09
C LYS A 610 32.82 -2.09 3.80
N GLY A 611 32.00 -1.03 3.78
CA GLY A 611 32.45 0.33 3.44
C GLY A 611 32.72 0.55 1.96
N ILE A 612 32.35 -0.40 1.07
CA ILE A 612 32.56 -0.27 -0.38
C ILE A 612 31.50 0.70 -0.95
N PRO A 613 31.92 1.83 -1.56
CA PRO A 613 30.99 2.72 -2.24
C PRO A 613 30.35 2.03 -3.45
N ALA A 614 29.10 2.38 -3.74
CA ALA A 614 28.41 1.89 -4.93
C ALA A 614 27.85 3.05 -5.76
N VAL A 615 27.97 2.91 -7.08
CA VAL A 615 27.48 3.85 -8.09
C VAL A 615 26.44 3.14 -8.93
N VAL A 616 25.23 3.70 -8.97
CA VAL A 616 24.14 3.22 -9.82
C VAL A 616 24.21 3.91 -11.17
N ILE A 617 24.01 3.15 -12.24
CA ILE A 617 23.98 3.62 -13.61
C ILE A 617 22.64 3.20 -14.22
N GLU A 618 21.75 4.18 -14.32
CA GLU A 618 20.41 4.06 -14.90
C GLU A 618 20.07 5.40 -15.59
N PRO A 619 19.42 5.41 -16.77
CA PRO A 619 19.18 6.62 -17.55
C PRO A 619 17.87 7.33 -17.14
N TYR A 620 17.54 7.32 -15.84
CA TYR A 620 16.32 7.90 -15.27
C TYR A 620 16.60 8.68 -13.98
N ALA A 621 15.52 9.19 -13.36
CA ALA A 621 15.63 9.96 -12.14
C ALA A 621 16.33 9.13 -11.05
N PRO A 622 17.28 9.70 -10.30
CA PRO A 622 18.01 8.97 -9.25
C PRO A 622 17.12 8.64 -8.05
N ASN A 623 15.97 9.30 -7.92
CA ASN A 623 15.06 9.19 -6.78
C ASN A 623 14.68 7.72 -6.52
N GLY A 624 14.80 7.35 -5.26
CA GLY A 624 14.61 6.00 -4.76
C GLY A 624 15.91 5.20 -4.67
N TRP A 625 16.94 5.42 -5.50
CA TRP A 625 18.19 4.64 -5.40
C TRP A 625 18.96 4.94 -4.09
N GLU A 626 18.56 5.98 -3.37
CA GLU A 626 18.92 6.27 -1.98
C GLU A 626 18.17 5.43 -0.92
N SER A 627 17.22 4.57 -1.33
CA SER A 627 16.26 3.87 -0.45
C SER A 627 16.93 2.96 0.61
N PRO A 628 16.30 2.82 1.79
CA PRO A 628 16.69 1.84 2.81
C PRO A 628 16.81 0.39 2.31
N ALA A 629 16.12 0.02 1.24
CA ALA A 629 16.26 -1.27 0.57
C ALA A 629 17.70 -1.54 0.07
N LEU A 630 18.38 -0.47 -0.36
CA LEU A 630 19.76 -0.47 -0.84
C LEU A 630 20.75 -0.08 0.26
N SER A 631 20.29 0.55 1.35
CA SER A 631 21.02 0.72 2.60
C SER A 631 20.62 -0.37 3.58
N ILE A 632 21.19 -1.58 3.47
CA ILE A 632 20.84 -2.71 4.35
C ILE A 632 21.39 -2.51 5.77
N ASP A 633 20.77 -1.56 6.45
CA ASP A 633 20.84 -1.28 7.86
C ASP A 633 19.42 -1.43 8.42
N SER A 634 18.78 -2.60 8.26
CA SER A 634 17.71 -2.96 9.19
C SER A 634 17.45 -4.45 9.29
N ILE A 635 17.34 -4.87 10.56
CA ILE A 635 16.80 -6.13 11.10
C ILE A 635 17.73 -7.35 10.97
N MET A 636 18.79 -7.38 11.79
CA MET A 636 19.20 -8.62 12.46
C MET A 636 19.02 -8.44 13.96
N SER A 637 18.75 -9.53 14.68
CA SER A 637 18.96 -9.60 16.12
C SER A 637 20.36 -9.08 16.44
N GLN A 638 20.47 -8.12 17.34
CA GLN A 638 21.76 -7.58 17.78
C GLN A 638 22.68 -8.74 18.19
N SER A 639 23.87 -8.79 17.61
CA SER A 639 24.85 -9.83 17.93
C SER A 639 25.54 -9.59 19.28
N TRP A 640 25.50 -8.34 19.75
CA TRP A 640 26.08 -7.89 21.01
C TRP A 640 24.99 -7.62 22.05
N THR A 641 25.39 -7.65 23.32
CA THR A 641 24.55 -7.43 24.49
C THR A 641 25.01 -6.26 25.35
N HIS A 642 26.32 -6.04 25.49
CA HIS A 642 26.92 -4.99 26.31
C HIS A 642 28.06 -4.32 25.54
N LEU A 643 27.73 -3.32 24.72
CA LEU A 643 28.68 -2.67 23.82
C LEU A 643 29.40 -1.50 24.49
N VAL A 644 30.73 -1.49 24.36
CA VAL A 644 31.60 -0.37 24.72
C VAL A 644 32.36 0.14 23.50
N ARG A 645 32.68 1.43 23.50
CA ARG A 645 33.62 2.05 22.57
C ARG A 645 34.87 2.45 23.35
N PHE A 646 36.03 1.90 23.02
CA PHE A 646 37.22 1.99 23.88
C PHE A 646 38.52 2.07 23.07
N LEU A 647 39.57 2.62 23.66
CA LEU A 647 40.92 2.56 23.08
C LEU A 647 41.56 1.22 23.49
N ALA A 648 42.03 0.40 22.56
CA ALA A 648 42.69 -0.87 22.90
C ALA A 648 44.17 -0.69 23.31
N GLU A 649 44.65 -1.47 24.28
CA GLU A 649 46.08 -1.50 24.64
C GLU A 649 46.93 -2.06 23.49
N GLU A 650 46.38 -3.01 22.73
CA GLU A 650 47.10 -3.81 21.76
C GLU A 650 47.60 -3.00 20.56
N ASP A 651 46.79 -2.05 20.07
CA ASP A 651 47.09 -1.27 18.87
C ASP A 651 46.93 0.25 19.05
N GLY A 652 46.47 0.71 20.20
CA GLY A 652 46.24 2.13 20.46
C GLY A 652 45.16 2.74 19.57
N GLN A 653 44.23 1.94 19.04
CA GLN A 653 43.11 2.39 18.23
C GLN A 653 41.78 2.28 18.97
N ILE A 654 40.78 3.04 18.52
CA ILE A 654 39.43 2.98 19.09
C ILE A 654 38.66 1.85 18.41
N HIS A 655 38.13 0.94 19.22
CA HIS A 655 37.33 -0.20 18.79
C HIS A 655 35.95 -0.20 19.44
N LEU A 656 35.03 -0.96 18.85
CA LEU A 656 33.81 -1.41 19.51
C LEU A 656 34.09 -2.79 20.12
N GLY A 657 33.52 -3.07 21.29
CA GLY A 657 33.64 -4.39 21.89
C GLY A 657 32.47 -4.75 22.78
N GLN A 658 32.29 -6.05 22.96
CA GLN A 658 31.33 -6.61 23.90
C GLN A 658 32.01 -6.94 25.22
N ILE A 659 31.45 -6.40 26.31
CA ILE A 659 31.81 -6.77 27.69
C ILE A 659 31.09 -8.05 28.09
N ASP A 660 31.80 -8.95 28.77
CA ASP A 660 31.16 -10.02 29.51
C ASP A 660 30.63 -9.49 30.85
N ALA A 661 29.33 -9.18 30.89
CA ALA A 661 28.67 -8.65 32.08
C ALA A 661 28.68 -9.61 33.29
N LYS A 662 28.96 -10.91 33.10
CA LYS A 662 29.17 -11.83 34.24
C LYS A 662 30.49 -11.58 34.95
N THR A 663 31.51 -11.22 34.18
CA THR A 663 32.85 -10.93 34.68
C THR A 663 32.94 -9.47 35.17
N TYR A 664 32.36 -8.53 34.43
CA TYR A 664 32.35 -7.11 34.75
C TYR A 664 30.91 -6.56 34.78
N PRO A 665 30.14 -6.83 35.84
CA PRO A 665 28.75 -6.38 35.94
C PRO A 665 28.60 -4.85 35.96
N ASP A 666 29.66 -4.15 36.35
CA ASP A 666 29.77 -2.69 36.20
C ASP A 666 31.15 -2.34 35.64
N VAL A 667 31.22 -2.15 34.32
CA VAL A 667 32.46 -1.83 33.62
C VAL A 667 33.04 -0.46 34.04
N GLY A 668 32.19 0.49 34.41
CA GLY A 668 32.61 1.80 34.87
C GLY A 668 33.38 1.72 36.19
N LEU A 669 32.83 1.01 37.17
CA LEU A 669 33.49 0.81 38.47
C LEU A 669 34.72 -0.10 38.37
N ALA A 670 34.70 -1.14 37.53
CA ALA A 670 35.86 -2.01 37.30
C ALA A 670 37.07 -1.21 36.80
N LEU A 671 36.85 -0.35 35.80
CA LEU A 671 37.88 0.52 35.24
C LEU A 671 38.38 1.58 36.22
N GLU A 672 37.49 2.12 37.06
CA GLU A 672 37.84 3.11 38.10
C GLU A 672 38.74 2.48 39.18
N LYS A 673 38.49 1.23 39.56
CA LYS A 673 39.34 0.46 40.48
C LYS A 673 40.70 0.05 39.88
N GLY A 674 40.90 0.32 38.58
CA GLY A 674 42.12 -0.05 37.87
C GLY A 674 42.16 -1.53 37.47
N GLU A 675 41.02 -2.20 37.39
CA GLU A 675 40.95 -3.58 36.90
C GLU A 675 41.31 -3.64 35.41
N LYS A 676 41.96 -4.74 35.01
CA LYS A 676 42.27 -5.00 33.60
C LYS A 676 41.02 -5.60 32.93
N VAL A 677 40.26 -4.76 32.24
CA VAL A 677 39.03 -5.14 31.54
C VAL A 677 39.33 -5.55 30.11
N THR A 678 38.68 -6.62 29.64
CA THR A 678 38.76 -7.10 28.26
C THR A 678 37.39 -7.07 27.59
N ALA A 679 37.38 -6.96 26.26
CA ALA A 679 36.17 -6.97 25.44
C ALA A 679 36.40 -7.81 24.17
N ASN A 680 35.38 -8.56 23.76
CA ASN A 680 35.35 -9.21 22.45
C ASN A 680 35.15 -8.13 21.38
N LEU A 681 36.05 -8.03 20.40
CA LEU A 681 35.97 -7.06 19.31
C LEU A 681 34.65 -7.21 18.57
N ILE A 682 33.97 -6.09 18.34
CA ILE A 682 32.81 -5.99 17.46
C ILE A 682 33.27 -5.38 16.14
N GLU A 683 33.11 -6.11 15.04
CA GLU A 683 33.37 -5.60 13.68
C GLU A 683 32.08 -5.03 13.08
N GLY A 684 32.15 -3.81 12.52
CA GLY A 684 31.00 -3.08 11.98
C GLY A 684 30.72 -1.78 12.74
N SER A 685 29.45 -1.41 12.87
CA SER A 685 29.02 -0.24 13.64
C SER A 685 28.28 -0.62 14.93
N VAL A 686 27.89 0.38 15.72
CA VAL A 686 26.99 0.17 16.87
C VAL A 686 25.64 -0.41 16.47
N PHE A 687 25.20 -0.25 15.22
CA PHE A 687 23.88 -0.67 14.74
C PHE A 687 23.85 -2.09 14.17
N ASP A 688 24.95 -2.54 13.55
CA ASP A 688 25.01 -3.77 12.77
C ASP A 688 26.21 -4.66 13.09
N GLY A 689 27.01 -4.28 14.09
CA GLY A 689 28.25 -4.94 14.42
C GLY A 689 28.09 -6.40 14.84
N VAL A 690 29.11 -7.19 14.52
CA VAL A 690 29.21 -8.63 14.83
C VAL A 690 30.29 -8.86 15.88
N VAL A 691 29.93 -9.49 17.01
CA VAL A 691 30.89 -9.92 18.04
C VAL A 691 31.80 -11.01 17.47
N THR A 692 33.11 -10.81 17.60
CA THR A 692 34.15 -11.76 17.16
C THR A 692 34.81 -12.48 18.34
N ASP A 693 35.53 -13.56 18.04
CA ASP A 693 36.33 -14.28 19.05
C ASP A 693 37.63 -13.53 19.43
N LYS A 694 37.95 -12.43 18.73
CA LYS A 694 39.13 -11.62 19.03
C LYS A 694 38.90 -10.82 20.30
N VAL A 695 39.73 -11.04 21.31
CA VAL A 695 39.68 -10.32 22.59
C VAL A 695 40.71 -9.19 22.60
N LEU A 696 40.30 -8.01 23.04
CA LEU A 696 41.14 -6.83 23.22
C LEU A 696 41.06 -6.32 24.66
N THR A 697 42.11 -5.65 25.11
CA THR A 697 42.20 -5.06 26.44
C THR A 697 41.86 -3.58 26.38
N ILE A 698 41.04 -3.11 27.30
CA ILE A 698 40.73 -1.69 27.42
C ILE A 698 41.97 -0.92 27.94
N GLY A 699 42.44 0.03 27.13
CA GLY A 699 43.63 0.87 27.29
C GLY A 699 43.70 1.66 28.60
N GLN A 700 44.89 1.77 29.20
CA GLN A 700 45.05 2.54 30.45
C GLN A 700 44.78 4.05 30.32
N ARG A 701 44.88 4.65 29.11
CA ARG A 701 44.46 6.04 28.80
C ARG A 701 44.28 6.28 27.28
N PRO A 702 43.18 6.90 26.80
CA PRO A 702 41.81 6.99 27.37
C PRO A 702 41.00 5.67 27.33
N LYS A 703 40.39 5.31 28.47
CA LYS A 703 39.74 4.01 28.74
C LYS A 703 38.43 3.77 27.98
N LEU A 704 37.47 4.69 28.08
CA LEU A 704 36.16 4.57 27.41
C LEU A 704 35.81 5.85 26.66
N GLN A 705 34.98 5.69 25.63
CA GLN A 705 34.36 6.75 24.87
C GLN A 705 32.85 6.68 25.06
N ALA A 706 32.12 7.72 24.65
CA ALA A 706 30.68 7.61 24.48
C ALA A 706 30.36 6.40 23.58
N PRO A 707 29.32 5.59 23.90
CA PRO A 707 29.02 4.39 23.12
C PRO A 707 28.74 4.68 21.64
N LEU A 708 28.24 5.89 21.32
CA LEU A 708 28.05 6.40 19.96
C LEU A 708 29.03 7.53 19.66
N ARG A 709 29.42 7.65 18.39
CA ARG A 709 30.13 8.82 17.87
C ARG A 709 29.17 9.98 17.68
N ILE A 710 29.69 11.20 17.76
CA ILE A 710 28.89 12.42 17.55
C ILE A 710 28.21 12.47 16.18
N ASP A 711 28.83 11.91 15.14
CA ASP A 711 28.26 11.86 13.78
C ASP A 711 27.27 10.73 13.56
N GLU A 712 27.17 9.77 14.49
CA GLU A 712 26.13 8.75 14.54
C GLU A 712 24.86 9.23 15.25
N ILE A 713 24.88 10.45 15.82
CA ILE A 713 23.80 11.03 16.61
C ILE A 713 23.20 12.22 15.85
N PRO A 714 22.02 12.06 15.23
CA PRO A 714 21.34 13.16 14.56
C PRO A 714 20.89 14.23 15.55
N ILE A 715 20.27 13.80 16.66
CA ILE A 715 19.69 14.68 17.68
C ILE A 715 19.55 13.95 19.03
N ILE A 716 19.47 14.72 20.11
CA ILE A 716 19.12 14.25 21.44
C ILE A 716 17.74 14.84 21.80
N ARG A 717 16.75 13.98 22.00
CA ARG A 717 15.41 14.33 22.46
C ARG A 717 15.33 14.07 23.97
N CYS A 718 14.76 14.99 24.73
CA CYS A 718 14.73 14.87 26.18
C CYS A 718 13.32 15.11 26.70
N LEU A 719 12.94 14.37 27.74
CA LEU A 719 11.66 14.51 28.41
C LEU A 719 11.85 15.28 29.72
N GLY A 720 11.06 16.34 29.91
CA GLY A 720 10.97 17.00 31.22
C GLY A 720 9.82 16.43 32.03
N LEU A 721 10.01 16.39 33.35
CA LEU A 721 8.96 16.02 34.33
C LEU A 721 8.29 14.67 34.00
N ASN A 722 9.07 13.66 33.63
CA ASN A 722 8.55 12.33 33.25
C ASN A 722 8.59 11.30 34.40
N TYR A 723 8.80 11.72 35.65
CA TYR A 723 8.83 10.82 36.81
C TYR A 723 7.82 11.29 37.86
N ARG A 724 6.98 10.37 38.36
CA ARG A 724 5.87 10.70 39.29
C ARG A 724 6.38 11.21 40.64
N ASP A 725 7.40 10.57 41.17
CA ASP A 725 8.10 10.96 42.39
C ASP A 725 8.82 12.32 42.25
N HIS A 726 9.38 12.62 41.07
CA HIS A 726 9.92 13.95 40.76
C HIS A 726 8.83 15.03 40.68
N ALA A 727 7.71 14.76 40.03
CA ALA A 727 6.57 15.69 39.98
C ALA A 727 6.04 16.00 41.38
N LYS A 728 6.03 15.00 42.27
CA LYS A 728 5.68 15.16 43.69
C LYS A 728 6.69 16.04 44.44
N GLU A 729 8.00 15.86 44.24
CA GLU A 729 9.03 16.74 44.82
C GLU A 729 8.89 18.18 44.32
N ALA A 730 8.65 18.35 43.02
CA ALA A 730 8.51 19.66 42.38
C ALA A 730 7.20 20.38 42.72
N ASN A 731 6.25 19.70 43.39
CA ASN A 731 4.88 20.16 43.60
C ASN A 731 4.23 20.62 42.27
N MET A 732 4.46 19.86 41.21
CA MET A 732 3.95 20.10 39.85
C MET A 732 2.88 19.07 39.49
N ALA A 733 1.92 19.48 38.65
CA ALA A 733 0.93 18.55 38.09
C ALA A 733 1.60 17.56 37.13
N ILE A 734 1.08 16.32 37.11
CA ILE A 734 1.49 15.31 36.14
C ILE A 734 1.06 15.78 34.75
N PRO A 735 1.97 15.90 33.76
CA PRO A 735 1.61 16.28 32.41
C PRO A 735 0.67 15.27 31.73
N ASP A 736 -0.26 15.77 30.90
CA ASP A 736 -1.15 14.91 30.09
C ASP A 736 -0.48 14.41 28.79
N VAL A 737 0.58 15.09 28.35
CA VAL A 737 1.39 14.74 27.18
C VAL A 737 2.89 14.93 27.46
N PRO A 738 3.81 14.22 26.76
CA PRO A 738 5.24 14.38 26.96
C PRO A 738 5.72 15.83 26.78
N VAL A 739 6.45 16.36 27.77
CA VAL A 739 7.06 17.70 27.69
C VAL A 739 8.46 17.56 27.12
N LEU A 740 8.71 18.17 25.95
CA LEU A 740 9.89 17.90 25.15
C LEU A 740 10.84 19.11 25.06
N PHE A 741 12.13 18.80 25.05
CA PHE A 741 13.19 19.72 24.63
C PHE A 741 14.28 18.96 23.87
N ILE A 742 15.27 19.69 23.36
CA ILE A 742 16.40 19.10 22.64
C ILE A 742 17.73 19.56 23.21
N LYS A 743 18.71 18.65 23.17
CA LYS A 743 20.13 19.00 23.32
C LYS A 743 20.79 18.81 21.95
N PRO A 744 21.68 19.73 21.51
CA PRO A 744 22.45 19.53 20.29
C PRO A 744 23.42 18.35 20.49
N ARG A 745 23.80 17.66 19.40
CA ARG A 745 24.78 16.57 19.47
C ARG A 745 26.14 16.99 20.05
N THR A 746 26.48 18.29 20.01
CA THR A 746 27.70 18.82 20.64
C THR A 746 27.68 18.75 22.17
N ALA A 747 26.50 18.57 22.78
CA ALA A 747 26.39 18.33 24.21
C ALA A 747 26.91 16.93 24.63
N ILE A 748 26.99 15.97 23.70
CA ILE A 748 27.43 14.60 24.00
C ILE A 748 28.84 14.59 24.58
N ASN A 749 29.00 13.77 25.60
CA ASN A 749 30.28 13.50 26.22
C ASN A 749 30.38 12.02 26.59
N GLY A 750 31.61 11.54 26.78
CA GLY A 750 31.86 10.16 27.18
C GLY A 750 31.98 9.96 28.70
N PRO A 751 32.24 8.73 29.15
CA PRO A 751 32.69 8.44 30.51
C PRO A 751 34.10 9.00 30.80
N ALA A 752 34.53 8.94 32.06
CA ALA A 752 35.91 9.26 32.45
C ALA A 752 36.94 8.57 31.51
N PRO A 753 37.98 9.29 31.04
CA PRO A 753 38.49 10.55 31.58
C PRO A 753 37.80 11.82 31.04
N ALA A 754 36.76 11.70 30.22
CA ALA A 754 36.01 12.86 29.79
C ALA A 754 35.36 13.56 31.00
N LYS A 755 35.40 14.90 31.01
CA LYS A 755 34.91 15.73 32.12
C LYS A 755 33.59 16.37 31.75
N ILE A 756 32.66 16.49 32.71
CA ILE A 756 31.44 17.29 32.55
C ILE A 756 31.87 18.75 32.42
N ASN A 757 31.60 19.36 31.27
CA ASN A 757 32.03 20.73 31.01
C ASN A 757 30.96 21.73 31.46
N ILE A 758 31.34 22.64 32.36
CA ILE A 758 30.50 23.75 32.84
C ILE A 758 31.07 25.05 32.27
N PRO A 759 30.41 25.66 31.27
CA PRO A 759 30.91 26.87 30.64
C PRO A 759 30.81 28.08 31.58
N LYS A 760 31.62 29.11 31.35
CA LYS A 760 31.71 30.32 32.21
C LYS A 760 30.36 30.96 32.53
N ILE A 761 29.40 30.91 31.59
CA ILE A 761 28.04 31.43 31.74
C ILE A 761 27.17 30.65 32.76
N SER A 762 27.63 29.48 33.20
CA SER A 762 26.94 28.54 34.10
C SER A 762 27.73 28.23 35.37
N GLN A 763 28.86 28.91 35.59
CA GLN A 763 29.66 28.85 36.82
C GLN A 763 29.15 29.84 37.89
N ASP A 764 27.84 29.99 37.99
CA ASP A 764 27.15 30.91 38.92
C ASP A 764 26.54 30.20 40.13
N GLY A 765 26.95 28.94 40.35
CA GLY A 765 26.41 28.08 41.41
C GLY A 765 25.04 27.48 41.10
N SER A 766 24.58 27.51 39.83
CA SER A 766 23.28 26.97 39.42
C SER A 766 23.35 25.72 38.53
N SER A 767 24.55 25.20 38.27
CA SER A 767 24.73 23.97 37.48
C SER A 767 24.23 22.75 38.26
N ASP A 768 23.35 21.98 37.64
CA ASP A 768 22.59 20.90 38.28
C ASP A 768 22.81 19.57 37.54
N TYR A 769 22.60 18.47 38.24
CA TYR A 769 22.72 17.09 37.74
C TYR A 769 21.34 16.43 37.67
N GLU A 770 21.17 15.55 36.69
CA GLU A 770 19.92 14.82 36.49
C GLU A 770 20.28 13.42 35.95
N ALA A 771 20.19 12.41 36.81
CA ALA A 771 20.40 11.01 36.42
C ALA A 771 19.24 10.50 35.57
N GLU A 772 19.54 10.07 34.34
CA GLU A 772 18.53 9.58 33.40
C GLU A 772 18.92 8.26 32.72
N LEU A 773 17.91 7.41 32.48
CA LEU A 773 18.00 6.35 31.48
C LEU A 773 17.94 6.99 30.08
N SER A 774 18.87 6.63 29.21
CA SER A 774 18.85 7.02 27.80
C SER A 774 18.64 5.81 26.91
N ILE A 775 17.83 5.98 25.88
CA ILE A 775 17.62 4.98 24.81
C ILE A 775 18.18 5.48 23.49
N VAL A 776 18.68 4.54 22.68
CA VAL A 776 19.22 4.84 21.35
C VAL A 776 18.31 4.21 20.30
N ILE A 777 17.99 4.92 19.22
CA ILE A 777 17.10 4.43 18.16
C ILE A 777 17.85 3.58 17.12
N SER A 778 17.35 2.36 16.84
CA SER A 778 18.00 1.36 15.99
C SER A 778 17.75 1.54 14.49
N LYS A 779 16.58 2.05 14.10
CA LYS A 779 16.17 2.25 12.71
C LYS A 779 15.31 3.51 12.60
N SER A 780 15.35 4.21 11.46
CA SER A 780 14.51 5.39 11.27
C SER A 780 13.03 5.00 11.17
N GLY A 781 12.14 5.81 11.75
CA GLY A 781 10.70 5.57 11.66
C GLY A 781 9.88 6.85 11.80
N ARG A 782 8.69 6.84 11.22
CA ARG A 782 7.73 7.94 11.28
C ARG A 782 6.35 7.35 11.59
N ASP A 783 5.58 8.05 12.41
CA ASP A 783 4.23 7.64 12.82
C ASP A 783 4.24 6.20 13.39
N ILE A 784 5.23 5.91 14.24
CA ILE A 784 5.48 4.58 14.81
C ILE A 784 4.34 4.21 15.78
N PRO A 785 3.61 3.11 15.54
CA PRO A 785 2.61 2.63 16.47
C PRO A 785 3.23 2.20 17.81
N LYS A 786 2.53 2.46 18.92
CA LYS A 786 3.03 2.17 20.28
C LYS A 786 3.46 0.71 20.44
N GLU A 787 2.70 -0.22 19.87
CA GLU A 787 2.95 -1.66 19.91
C GLU A 787 4.22 -2.10 19.17
N LYS A 788 4.72 -1.29 18.23
CA LYS A 788 5.98 -1.53 17.50
C LYS A 788 7.16 -0.74 18.05
N ALA A 789 6.92 0.19 18.97
CA ALA A 789 7.91 1.17 19.40
C ALA A 789 9.18 0.54 20.00
N LEU A 790 9.06 -0.55 20.76
CA LEU A 790 10.22 -1.21 21.38
C LEU A 790 11.14 -1.88 20.34
N GLU A 791 10.64 -2.20 19.14
CA GLU A 791 11.49 -2.71 18.05
C GLU A 791 12.47 -1.66 17.51
N TYR A 792 12.24 -0.38 17.83
CA TYR A 792 13.08 0.74 17.44
C TYR A 792 14.17 1.04 18.47
N VAL A 793 14.24 0.31 19.59
CA VAL A 793 15.28 0.50 20.60
C VAL A 793 16.52 -0.30 20.23
N LEU A 794 17.64 0.40 20.00
CA LEU A 794 18.96 -0.19 19.85
C LEU A 794 19.51 -0.66 21.19
N GLY A 795 19.34 0.14 22.24
CA GLY A 795 19.83 -0.20 23.57
C GLY A 795 19.67 0.94 24.56
N TYR A 796 20.11 0.64 25.79
CA TYR A 796 19.97 1.47 26.98
C TYR A 796 21.34 1.86 27.52
N THR A 797 21.49 3.10 28.01
CA THR A 797 22.72 3.59 28.64
C THR A 797 22.40 4.57 29.76
N CYS A 798 23.32 4.75 30.71
CA CYS A 798 23.21 5.84 31.69
C CYS A 798 23.53 7.17 31.02
N SER A 799 22.94 8.23 31.54
CA SER A 799 23.17 9.60 31.09
C SER A 799 23.00 10.60 32.23
N ASN A 800 23.70 11.74 32.14
CA ASN A 800 23.50 12.87 33.04
C ASN A 800 23.02 14.10 32.24
N ASP A 801 21.79 14.55 32.47
CA ASP A 801 21.25 15.76 31.86
C ASP A 801 21.69 17.00 32.65
N VAL A 802 22.86 17.56 32.32
CA VAL A 802 23.37 18.73 33.07
C VAL A 802 22.63 20.00 32.68
N SER A 803 22.19 20.74 33.70
CA SER A 803 21.34 21.93 33.57
C SER A 803 21.97 23.18 34.14
N ALA A 804 21.96 24.28 33.40
CA ALA A 804 22.26 25.61 33.94
C ALA A 804 20.98 26.32 34.40
N ARG A 805 20.60 26.15 35.67
CA ARG A 805 19.26 26.55 36.17
C ARG A 805 19.01 28.05 36.10
N THR A 806 20.01 28.90 36.33
CA THR A 806 19.85 30.36 36.17
C THR A 806 19.45 30.73 34.74
N GLN A 807 20.02 30.07 33.72
CA GLN A 807 19.66 30.33 32.33
C GLN A 807 18.30 29.70 31.99
N GLN A 808 18.00 28.53 32.55
CA GLN A 808 16.72 27.84 32.34
C GLN A 808 15.55 28.69 32.82
N PHE A 809 15.65 29.34 33.99
CA PHE A 809 14.56 30.17 34.53
C PHE A 809 14.38 31.53 33.84
N LYS A 810 15.27 31.90 32.92
CA LYS A 810 15.12 33.15 32.13
C LYS A 810 14.23 33.00 30.91
N ASN A 811 13.91 31.78 30.49
CA ASN A 811 13.13 31.55 29.28
C ASN A 811 12.21 30.33 29.43
N SER A 812 11.10 30.30 28.70
CA SER A 812 10.19 29.15 28.67
C SER A 812 10.71 27.97 27.85
N GLN A 813 11.78 28.17 27.06
CA GLN A 813 12.44 27.15 26.27
C GLN A 813 13.71 26.64 26.96
N TRP A 814 13.81 25.33 27.20
CA TRP A 814 14.91 24.74 27.98
C TRP A 814 16.16 24.38 27.17
N CYS A 815 16.05 24.32 25.83
CA CYS A 815 17.11 23.83 24.95
C CYS A 815 18.46 24.55 25.14
N PHE A 816 18.45 25.87 25.33
CA PHE A 816 19.68 26.65 25.51
C PHE A 816 20.39 26.30 26.82
N SER A 817 19.68 26.31 27.95
CA SER A 817 20.23 26.03 29.28
C SER A 817 20.67 24.58 29.50
N LYS A 818 20.21 23.69 28.61
CA LYS A 818 20.51 22.26 28.60
C LYS A 818 21.52 21.91 27.51
N GLY A 819 21.83 22.81 26.58
CA GLY A 819 22.47 22.46 25.31
C GLY A 819 23.96 22.77 25.21
N PHE A 820 24.67 22.97 26.31
CA PHE A 820 26.09 23.35 26.27
C PHE A 820 27.00 22.18 25.89
N ASP A 821 28.15 22.48 25.28
CA ASP A 821 29.10 21.47 24.82
C ASP A 821 29.62 20.63 26.00
N GLY A 822 29.56 19.30 25.86
CA GLY A 822 30.00 18.36 26.89
C GLY A 822 29.09 18.24 28.14
N SER A 823 27.88 18.81 28.12
CA SER A 823 26.89 18.80 29.22
C SER A 823 25.95 17.57 29.23
N CYS A 824 26.21 16.57 28.40
CA CYS A 824 25.44 15.34 28.29
C CYS A 824 26.37 14.12 28.24
N PRO A 825 27.06 13.76 29.34
CA PRO A 825 27.81 12.51 29.37
C PRO A 825 26.86 11.31 29.30
N ILE A 826 27.24 10.32 28.50
CA ILE A 826 26.56 9.03 28.35
C ILE A 826 27.54 7.87 28.47
N GLY A 827 27.06 6.71 28.91
CA GLY A 827 27.83 5.48 29.04
C GLY A 827 27.54 4.79 30.39
N PRO A 828 28.41 3.91 30.90
CA PRO A 828 29.70 3.50 30.35
C PRO A 828 29.58 2.45 29.23
N VAL A 829 28.38 1.87 29.06
CA VAL A 829 28.08 0.78 28.13
C VAL A 829 26.69 1.00 27.52
N LEU A 830 26.49 0.56 26.28
CA LEU A 830 25.18 0.46 25.65
C LEU A 830 24.69 -0.99 25.76
N VAL A 831 23.56 -1.20 26.44
CA VAL A 831 23.01 -2.53 26.72
C VAL A 831 21.85 -2.84 25.79
N ALA A 832 21.92 -3.99 25.12
CA ALA A 832 20.88 -4.46 24.21
C ALA A 832 19.57 -4.78 24.95
N PRO A 833 18.39 -4.65 24.31
CA PRO A 833 17.12 -5.03 24.92
C PRO A 833 17.04 -6.50 25.33
N SER A 834 17.78 -7.40 24.68
CA SER A 834 17.84 -8.81 25.06
C SER A 834 18.56 -9.07 26.39
N ALA A 835 19.30 -8.08 26.91
CA ALA A 835 20.08 -8.19 28.15
C ALA A 835 19.44 -7.47 29.35
N ILE A 836 18.36 -6.72 29.15
CA ILE A 836 17.59 -6.07 30.22
C ILE A 836 16.28 -6.83 30.41
N SER A 837 16.00 -7.26 31.63
CA SER A 837 14.76 -7.99 31.94
C SER A 837 13.51 -7.13 31.79
N ASP A 838 13.57 -5.90 32.32
CA ASP A 838 12.50 -4.90 32.21
C ASP A 838 13.11 -3.49 32.34
N PRO A 839 13.13 -2.69 31.27
CA PRO A 839 13.68 -1.33 31.32
C PRO A 839 12.84 -0.37 32.19
N HIS A 840 11.60 -0.75 32.55
CA HIS A 840 10.72 0.01 33.44
C HIS A 840 10.78 -0.45 34.90
N SER A 841 11.81 -1.22 35.29
CA SER A 841 12.02 -1.65 36.67
C SER A 841 13.51 -1.63 37.08
N LEU A 842 14.24 -0.58 36.70
CA LEU A 842 15.66 -0.42 37.01
C LEU A 842 15.86 0.63 38.10
N GLY A 843 16.62 0.29 39.14
CA GLY A 843 17.10 1.30 40.10
C GLY A 843 18.00 2.32 39.43
N ILE A 844 17.77 3.61 39.69
CA ILE A 844 18.56 4.72 39.14
C ILE A 844 19.01 5.67 40.27
N LYS A 845 20.31 5.96 40.30
CA LYS A 845 20.92 6.82 41.32
C LYS A 845 21.84 7.86 40.72
N ALA A 846 21.87 9.01 41.37
CA ALA A 846 22.90 10.02 41.19
C ALA A 846 23.75 10.08 42.45
N ILE A 847 25.08 10.06 42.30
CA ILE A 847 26.03 10.11 43.41
C ILE A 847 26.97 11.29 43.17
N LEU A 848 26.97 12.26 44.09
CA LEU A 848 27.85 13.41 44.06
C LEU A 848 28.83 13.32 45.23
N ASN A 849 30.14 13.30 44.94
CA ASN A 849 31.21 13.23 45.94
C ASN A 849 31.03 12.06 46.94
N GLY A 850 30.57 10.91 46.45
CA GLY A 850 30.31 9.72 47.26
C GLY A 850 28.98 9.73 48.03
N GLN A 851 28.20 10.80 47.98
CA GLN A 851 26.88 10.89 48.58
C GLN A 851 25.79 10.64 47.53
N THR A 852 24.87 9.70 47.79
CA THR A 852 23.66 9.54 46.98
C THR A 852 22.78 10.78 47.11
N VAL A 853 22.52 11.44 45.98
CA VAL A 853 21.75 12.68 45.90
C VAL A 853 20.44 12.52 45.13
N GLN A 854 20.32 11.50 44.29
CA GLN A 854 19.05 10.99 43.72
C GLN A 854 18.99 9.49 43.91
N ASP A 855 17.81 8.97 44.21
CA ASP A 855 17.52 7.54 44.36
C ASP A 855 16.07 7.30 43.95
N SER A 856 15.86 6.63 42.82
CA SER A 856 14.55 6.42 42.19
C SER A 856 14.56 5.12 41.40
N ASN A 857 13.47 4.84 40.68
CA ASN A 857 13.32 3.68 39.82
C ASN A 857 12.65 4.07 38.50
N THR A 858 13.05 3.44 37.39
CA THR A 858 12.43 3.69 36.08
C THR A 858 10.94 3.31 36.01
N SER A 859 10.41 2.58 37.01
CA SER A 859 8.97 2.33 37.18
C SER A 859 8.16 3.60 37.47
N GLU A 860 8.81 4.67 37.91
CA GLU A 860 8.17 5.96 38.18
C GLU A 860 7.91 6.78 36.91
N MET A 861 8.32 6.29 35.73
CA MET A 861 8.06 6.97 34.45
C MET A 861 6.56 7.22 34.24
N ILE A 862 6.20 8.47 33.93
CA ILE A 862 4.83 8.88 33.62
C ILE A 862 4.44 8.37 32.24
N PHE A 863 5.31 8.60 31.25
CA PHE A 863 5.22 8.08 29.90
C PHE A 863 6.28 7.00 29.70
N ASP A 864 5.83 5.77 29.43
CA ASP A 864 6.72 4.65 29.12
C ASP A 864 7.50 4.88 27.80
N ILE A 865 8.50 4.03 27.54
CA ILE A 865 9.39 4.16 26.37
C ILE A 865 8.59 4.06 25.07
N ALA A 866 7.62 3.15 25.01
CA ALA A 866 6.82 2.91 23.83
C ALA A 866 5.93 4.12 23.49
N THR A 867 5.31 4.73 24.51
CA THR A 867 4.50 5.95 24.42
C THR A 867 5.37 7.10 23.94
N THR A 868 6.57 7.22 24.48
CA THR A 868 7.52 8.27 24.14
C THR A 868 7.96 8.20 22.68
N ILE A 869 8.39 7.03 22.20
CA ILE A 869 8.80 6.82 20.80
C ILE A 869 7.62 7.09 19.87
N SER A 870 6.45 6.53 20.18
CA SER A 870 5.24 6.72 19.38
C SER A 870 4.91 8.20 19.25
N PHE A 871 4.84 8.93 20.37
CA PHE A 871 4.57 10.37 20.40
C PHE A 871 5.61 11.18 19.60
N LEU A 872 6.90 10.93 19.82
CA LEU A 872 7.98 11.65 19.13
C LEU A 872 7.99 11.44 17.61
N SER A 873 7.47 10.31 17.14
CA SER A 873 7.44 9.97 15.73
C SER A 873 6.21 10.51 14.98
N GLN A 874 5.23 11.09 15.69
CA GLN A 874 4.02 11.64 15.06
C GLN A 874 4.38 12.85 14.20
N GLY A 875 4.15 12.72 12.88
CA GLY A 875 4.47 13.76 11.90
C GLY A 875 5.97 14.06 11.72
N THR A 876 6.86 13.36 12.42
CA THR A 876 8.32 13.61 12.42
C THR A 876 9.08 12.28 12.27
N THR A 877 10.07 12.24 11.37
CA THR A 877 10.96 11.08 11.28
C THR A 877 11.88 11.05 12.49
N LEU A 878 11.77 10.01 13.30
CA LEU A 878 12.72 9.67 14.35
C LEU A 878 13.89 8.93 13.69
N GLU A 879 15.01 9.62 13.48
CA GLU A 879 16.17 9.09 12.75
C GLU A 879 16.94 8.05 13.57
N ARG A 880 17.50 7.04 12.90
CA ARG A 880 18.46 6.10 13.49
C ARG A 880 19.57 6.85 14.22
N GLY A 881 19.93 6.38 15.42
CA GLY A 881 20.95 7.01 16.26
C GLY A 881 20.45 8.17 17.11
N THR A 882 19.18 8.57 16.97
CA THR A 882 18.57 9.52 17.92
C THR A 882 18.68 8.97 19.33
N ILE A 883 19.13 9.81 20.26
CA ILE A 883 19.13 9.50 21.69
C ILE A 883 17.87 10.11 22.30
N ILE A 884 17.13 9.34 23.08
CA ILE A 884 16.01 9.84 23.87
C ILE A 884 16.38 9.70 25.36
N MET A 885 16.45 10.83 26.05
CA MET A 885 16.64 10.89 27.50
C MET A 885 15.27 10.95 28.18
N THR A 886 15.01 10.01 29.09
CA THR A 886 13.66 9.72 29.56
C THR A 886 13.18 10.60 30.71
N GLY A 887 13.96 11.58 31.14
CA GLY A 887 13.71 12.39 32.33
C GLY A 887 14.34 11.79 33.59
N THR A 888 14.32 12.59 34.66
CA THR A 888 14.97 12.30 35.94
C THR A 888 13.96 12.11 37.08
N GLY A 889 14.33 11.26 38.06
CA GLY A 889 13.66 11.15 39.36
C GLY A 889 13.97 12.34 40.32
N PRO A 890 13.46 12.31 41.56
CA PRO A 890 13.61 13.38 42.54
C PRO A 890 15.05 13.52 43.03
N GLY A 891 15.34 14.61 43.72
CA GLY A 891 16.63 14.90 44.34
C GLY A 891 17.54 15.80 43.50
N ILE A 892 17.01 16.43 42.45
CA ILE A 892 17.74 17.42 41.65
C ILE A 892 18.19 18.59 42.55
N GLY A 893 19.40 19.08 42.35
CA GLY A 893 20.05 20.04 43.25
C GLY A 893 19.25 21.33 43.47
N ALA A 894 18.53 21.79 42.46
CA ALA A 894 17.70 23.00 42.53
C ALA A 894 16.50 22.89 43.49
N MET A 895 15.97 21.67 43.72
CA MET A 895 14.81 21.40 44.57
C MET A 895 15.18 21.03 46.00
N ARG A 896 16.47 20.82 46.28
CA ARG A 896 16.98 20.48 47.61
C ARG A 896 17.00 21.69 48.55
N ASN A 897 16.94 21.41 49.86
CA ASN A 897 17.15 22.40 50.92
C ASN A 897 18.21 21.89 51.94
N PRO A 898 19.42 22.46 51.99
CA PRO A 898 19.93 23.52 51.10
C PRO A 898 20.08 23.03 49.65
N LYS A 899 20.07 23.97 48.71
CA LYS A 899 20.33 23.68 47.29
C LYS A 899 21.72 23.11 47.11
N LEU A 900 21.86 22.22 46.12
CA LEU A 900 23.12 21.62 45.71
C LEU A 900 23.42 22.01 44.27
N SER A 901 24.70 22.18 43.93
CA SER A 901 25.14 22.48 42.57
C SER A 901 26.49 21.82 42.29
N LEU A 902 26.77 21.60 41.01
CA LEU A 902 28.02 21.03 40.52
C LEU A 902 29.15 22.07 40.55
N ASN A 903 30.21 21.76 41.29
CA ASN A 903 31.41 22.56 41.43
C ASN A 903 32.60 21.94 40.69
N ALA A 904 33.63 22.74 40.42
CA ALA A 904 34.85 22.24 39.80
C ALA A 904 35.44 21.07 40.59
N GLU A 905 35.85 20.02 39.86
CA GLU A 905 36.46 18.78 40.37
C GLU A 905 35.53 17.86 41.18
N ASP A 906 34.23 18.18 41.27
CA ASP A 906 33.23 17.27 41.83
C ASP A 906 33.23 15.91 41.10
N ASP A 907 33.09 14.85 41.88
CA ASP A 907 32.89 13.48 41.39
C ASP A 907 31.40 13.25 41.16
N MET A 908 30.97 13.12 39.91
CA MET A 908 29.57 12.93 39.56
C MET A 908 29.40 11.55 38.92
N ARG A 909 28.47 10.76 39.47
CA ARG A 909 28.14 9.44 38.95
C ARG A 909 26.66 9.24 38.72
N VAL A 910 26.32 8.52 37.65
CA VAL A 910 24.97 8.00 37.40
C VAL A 910 25.05 6.49 37.35
N GLU A 911 24.38 5.84 38.29
CA GLU A 911 24.33 4.38 38.42
C GLU A 911 22.93 3.91 38.02
N ILE A 912 22.86 2.96 37.07
CA ILE A 912 21.62 2.28 36.70
C ILE A 912 21.82 0.77 36.79
N GLU A 913 20.89 0.11 37.49
CA GLU A 913 20.88 -1.35 37.62
C GLU A 913 20.92 -2.04 36.24
N GLN A 914 21.67 -3.14 36.13
CA GLN A 914 21.90 -3.90 34.88
C GLN A 914 22.63 -3.14 33.75
N ILE A 915 22.97 -1.86 33.92
CA ILE A 915 23.74 -1.06 32.94
C ILE A 915 25.14 -0.73 33.48
N GLY A 916 25.23 -0.23 34.72
CA GLY A 916 26.49 0.13 35.36
C GLY A 916 26.61 1.61 35.70
N THR A 917 27.83 2.06 35.98
CA THR A 917 28.07 3.41 36.52
C THR A 917 28.80 4.31 35.53
N LEU A 918 28.13 5.39 35.10
CA LEU A 918 28.76 6.50 34.39
C LEU A 918 29.49 7.37 35.41
N ILE A 919 30.79 7.58 35.23
CA ILE A 919 31.65 8.33 36.15
C ILE A 919 32.28 9.49 35.39
N ASN A 920 32.18 10.70 35.93
CA ASN A 920 32.85 11.87 35.39
C ASN A 920 33.33 12.81 36.50
N LYS A 921 34.39 13.58 36.20
CA LYS A 921 34.78 14.76 36.97
C LYS A 921 34.16 16.02 36.37
N VAL A 922 33.76 16.96 37.20
CA VAL A 922 33.27 18.26 36.74
C VAL A 922 34.45 19.18 36.41
N TYR A 923 34.37 19.87 35.27
CA TYR A 923 35.33 20.86 34.81
C TYR A 923 34.65 22.21 34.61
N TRP A 924 35.28 23.26 35.08
CA TRP A 924 34.87 24.64 34.85
C TRP A 924 35.88 25.29 33.87
N GLU A 925 35.37 25.83 32.76
CA GLU A 925 36.13 26.57 31.71
C GLU A 925 36.84 27.84 32.17
#